data_AF-A0A2U3KTE8-F1
#
_entry.id   AF-A0A2U3KTE8-F1
#
_cell.length_a   1.000
_cell.length_b   1.000
_cell.length_c   1.000
_cell.angle_alpha   90.00
_cell.angle_beta   90.00
_cell.angle_gamma   90.00
#
_symmetry.space_group_name_H-M   'P 1'
#
loop_
_entity.id
_entity.type
_entity.pdbx_description
1 polymer ?
#
loop_
_entity_poly.entity_id
_entity_poly.type
_entity_poly.pdbx_seq_one_letter_code
_entity_poly.pdbx_strand_id
1 'polypeptide(L)'
;MRGNWLCPALLIALFAGSVHAKEQRVHGYVTAVHGPTSFDVDDYRILRDQSVTIEFVTDDDDQNAADYPKDIRVGSEIEIRGDYDGQTHELRAKSVKVYTRESRKLKRAAILDQVPQLYKKGTYWAGSFRADGQTIVVDEATIVSILPNMSQKSAMRREAKEAKQAALHGDLAQTAEQMLSRLDDVHVNMYVSYEGARLDDGRIAAKKVQFRDNEMTAAKARLWKSLAPRITAFQGTRPGELNLGAAGRYKLTPNAEVQKYIRDLGQRLLPASQRGLAPGDPNRIPFQFFVAESKAVNAHSTANGVVVVNRELLAMVETEGQLAAVIGHEIAHATQEHMLRQMEFHKKKRMLLEIGAAVAAAYGKYNVRDLLTLASAAIKNGYSRYLENQADRVGMEYMLAAGYDPREAPRVWKTMSSNMGDRPTDFFWSSHDNNTTRRSYLMSELAVNYKGVEFDSLEKDNPEFHHIRAIVGGSYSNARAQHEKAVVRLPGDSEPKQKGASAAKPAPLAERPQPTSENVPPPDLRPLDRLATFDPNLKPQIPGQLAARAPPPQPPSPQPAMRNPQPAVPDPWPSAPTLDRAYEALRAKDYETAIAGFVVSITADPDRTPVRQDLAYTYLKVGENSLARSQFQEVLRRDPNNAQVALEYAFLSYDAKDVATARRIFDRLRKEGNATAEQAFHNIDAPLAAGIDRWKEAIERGANDFSAHYELATLAEQRDELPLAAEHYEKAWRVLPDRRSVLVDLGRVWKALNRDADATAALLAASRGGEARAAEMARELLPTRYPYVSEFRHALDLDSANVELRRELAFLLLGMGHPSEAEQEFRDLAAPPANDLLAVTQLGFLLYGRGDHEAARPFFDRVLAGNDEDLANRVRAVLHVQQVQEKPPDAVSAKVMAERSIKAGYMKDALKYLQLAHEADPDDTDVMLRLGWAYNLLHQDVQAVYWFGLARQSSDPKIAAEADRGWRNLRSATEAFRFTAWLYPMFSTRWHDAFGYGQVKADLRTGLGFRPYLSVRFVGDSRQTTTIANGPPQYLSESSVIVGLGLATTPWHGLVVWGEAGESFNYLSHHRLPDYRGGLSLARGTGHSLRAETPGWFADIASDAVFVSRFNKDVLFYNQGRFGYTAGPKELRLQLYGAANLTLDDQRQYWANFGEGGLGIRFTGSFLPPSMYFTFEGLRGVYLVNEGNPRRPNFNDFRAGLWYAFTR
;
A
#
# COMPACT_ATOMS: atom_id res chain seq x y z
N MET A 1 -24.65 1.83 99.91
CA MET A 1 -23.52 2.65 100.43
C MET A 1 -22.33 2.40 99.53
N ARG A 2 -21.66 3.43 98.97
CA ARG A 2 -20.53 4.18 99.57
C ARG A 2 -19.37 3.26 100.00
N GLY A 3 -18.19 3.42 99.40
CA GLY A 3 -16.96 2.69 99.76
C GLY A 3 -15.81 2.98 98.79
N ASN A 4 -14.95 3.95 99.12
CA ASN A 4 -13.84 4.40 98.26
C ASN A 4 -12.72 3.34 98.13
N TRP A 5 -12.36 2.98 96.90
CA TRP A 5 -11.03 2.49 96.50
C TRP A 5 -10.74 3.12 95.11
N LEU A 6 -10.17 4.33 95.06
CA LEU A 6 -8.73 4.67 95.10
C LEU A 6 -8.08 4.65 93.70
N CYS A 7 -7.29 5.68 93.42
CA CYS A 7 -6.71 5.97 92.10
C CYS A 7 -5.60 4.98 91.71
N PRO A 8 -5.26 4.92 90.41
CA PRO A 8 -4.03 5.61 90.01
C PRO A 8 -4.26 6.66 88.92
N ALA A 9 -3.58 7.80 89.03
CA ALA A 9 -3.55 8.81 87.98
C ALA A 9 -2.43 8.49 86.96
N LEU A 10 -2.68 7.54 86.07
CA LEU A 10 -1.89 7.27 84.86
C LEU A 10 -2.74 6.42 83.87
N LEU A 11 -2.43 6.46 82.57
CA LEU A 11 -3.03 5.62 81.51
C LEU A 11 -4.53 5.81 81.17
N ILE A 12 -4.93 7.02 80.73
CA ILE A 12 -5.58 7.18 79.41
C ILE A 12 -5.01 8.44 78.75
N ALA A 13 -3.88 8.29 78.06
CA ALA A 13 -3.29 9.30 77.16
C ALA A 13 -3.19 8.77 75.71
N LEU A 14 -4.11 7.88 75.37
CA LEU A 14 -4.29 7.19 74.09
C LEU A 14 -5.80 7.20 73.80
N PHE A 15 -6.19 7.09 72.52
CA PHE A 15 -7.58 7.28 72.05
C PHE A 15 -8.13 8.72 72.07
N ALA A 16 -7.27 9.72 71.86
CA ALA A 16 -7.65 10.74 70.87
C ALA A 16 -7.63 10.04 69.50
N GLY A 17 -8.79 9.80 68.90
CA GLY A 17 -8.90 8.98 67.70
C GLY A 17 -8.12 9.58 66.54
N SER A 18 -7.29 8.75 65.88
CA SER A 18 -6.64 9.16 64.63
C SER A 18 -7.71 9.49 63.60
N VAL A 19 -7.82 10.78 63.25
CA VAL A 19 -8.37 11.17 61.95
C VAL A 19 -7.56 10.38 60.92
N HIS A 20 -8.22 9.48 60.20
CA HIS A 20 -7.55 8.60 59.25
C HIS A 20 -7.10 9.44 58.06
N ALA A 21 -5.90 10.03 58.19
CA ALA A 21 -5.22 10.71 57.11
C ALA A 21 -5.07 9.70 55.98
N LYS A 22 -5.90 9.89 54.95
CA LYS A 22 -6.03 8.92 53.87
C LYS A 22 -4.76 9.03 53.04
N GLU A 23 -4.01 7.94 52.93
CA GLU A 23 -2.84 7.92 52.07
C GLU A 23 -3.28 8.24 50.63
N GLN A 24 -2.73 9.31 50.08
CA GLN A 24 -3.02 9.78 48.73
C GLN A 24 -1.76 9.72 47.88
N ARG A 25 -1.98 9.51 46.58
CA ARG A 25 -0.97 9.54 45.54
C ARG A 25 -1.29 10.71 44.61
N VAL A 26 -0.43 11.73 44.62
CA VAL A 26 -0.54 12.90 43.75
C VAL A 26 0.53 12.76 42.67
N HIS A 27 0.14 12.93 41.42
CA HIS A 27 1.04 12.97 40.26
C HIS A 27 0.65 14.20 39.43
N GLY A 28 1.64 15.01 39.09
CA GLY A 28 1.46 16.26 38.37
C GLY A 28 2.76 17.05 38.27
N TYR A 29 2.65 18.29 37.82
CA TYR A 29 3.79 19.21 37.73
C TYR A 29 3.82 20.16 38.93
N VAL A 30 5.02 20.49 39.41
CA VAL A 30 5.22 21.48 40.48
C VAL A 30 4.83 22.86 39.99
N THR A 31 3.89 23.51 40.69
CA THR A 31 3.31 24.81 40.31
C THR A 31 3.96 25.99 41.04
N ALA A 32 4.47 25.78 42.25
CA ALA A 32 5.27 26.74 43.01
C ALA A 32 6.26 26.01 43.97
N VAL A 33 7.32 26.70 44.40
CA VAL A 33 8.30 26.20 45.37
C VAL A 33 8.53 27.27 46.43
N HIS A 34 8.41 26.89 47.71
CA HIS A 34 8.53 27.80 48.86
C HIS A 34 9.75 27.49 49.75
N GLY A 35 10.33 26.29 49.62
CA GLY A 35 11.58 25.91 50.28
C GLY A 35 11.99 24.47 49.97
N PRO A 36 13.14 24.00 50.49
CA PRO A 36 13.66 22.63 50.23
C PRO A 36 12.79 21.50 50.80
N THR A 37 11.73 21.86 51.52
CA THR A 37 10.76 20.97 52.19
C THR A 37 9.30 21.34 51.89
N SER A 38 9.03 22.38 51.07
CA SER A 38 7.65 22.74 50.70
C SER A 38 7.51 23.35 49.30
N PHE A 39 6.51 22.86 48.58
CA PHE A 39 6.17 23.18 47.19
C PHE A 39 4.70 22.83 46.92
N ASP A 40 4.21 23.13 45.72
CA ASP A 40 2.80 22.98 45.33
C ASP A 40 2.68 22.04 44.13
N VAL A 41 1.65 21.21 44.10
CA VAL A 41 1.22 20.46 42.91
C VAL A 41 -0.30 20.56 42.80
N ASP A 42 -0.79 21.12 41.69
CA ASP A 42 -2.21 21.39 41.49
C ASP A 42 -2.83 22.23 42.64
N ASP A 43 -3.81 21.71 43.40
CA ASP A 43 -4.34 22.34 44.63
C ASP A 43 -3.66 21.85 45.93
N TYR A 44 -2.65 20.97 45.87
CA TYR A 44 -2.03 20.35 47.06
C TYR A 44 -0.79 21.11 47.52
N ARG A 45 -0.76 21.50 48.81
CA ARG A 45 0.46 22.00 49.46
C ARG A 45 1.28 20.83 50.00
N ILE A 46 2.45 20.60 49.41
CA ILE A 46 3.30 19.46 49.78
C ILE A 46 4.25 19.88 50.91
N LEU A 47 4.35 19.02 51.92
CA LEU A 47 5.33 19.12 53.00
C LEU A 47 6.18 17.84 53.04
N ARG A 48 7.50 17.99 52.92
CA ARG A 48 8.47 16.88 52.91
C ARG A 48 9.40 16.99 54.11
N ASP A 49 9.44 15.96 54.96
CA ASP A 49 10.47 15.85 55.99
C ASP A 49 11.87 15.66 55.35
N GLN A 50 12.93 16.20 55.96
CA GLN A 50 14.27 16.07 55.39
C GLN A 50 14.75 14.60 55.29
N SER A 51 14.27 13.72 56.17
CA SER A 51 14.52 12.28 56.14
C SER A 51 13.85 11.53 54.97
N VAL A 52 12.82 12.11 54.36
CA VAL A 52 12.13 11.53 53.20
C VAL A 52 12.96 11.82 51.95
N THR A 53 13.61 10.78 51.44
CA THR A 53 14.47 10.86 50.25
C THR A 53 13.68 11.25 48.99
N ILE A 54 14.33 12.02 48.12
CA ILE A 54 13.83 12.35 46.79
C ILE A 54 14.48 11.38 45.80
N GLU A 55 13.66 10.61 45.10
CA GLU A 55 14.08 9.65 44.08
C GLU A 55 14.04 10.30 42.70
N PHE A 56 15.20 10.58 42.10
CA PHE A 56 15.28 11.14 40.75
C PHE A 56 15.25 10.00 39.72
N VAL A 57 14.24 10.01 38.85
CA VAL A 57 13.96 8.98 37.84
C VAL A 57 14.38 9.49 36.45
N THR A 58 15.23 8.72 35.78
CA THR A 58 15.91 9.04 34.52
C THR A 58 15.54 8.03 33.42
N ASP A 59 15.50 8.44 32.15
CA ASP A 59 15.36 7.50 31.01
C ASP A 59 16.69 6.75 30.76
N ASP A 60 16.64 5.44 30.48
CA ASP A 60 17.82 4.53 30.40
C ASP A 60 18.88 4.89 29.32
N ASP A 61 18.54 5.73 28.33
CA ASP A 61 19.44 6.11 27.23
C ASP A 61 20.49 7.18 27.62
N ASP A 62 20.36 7.85 28.77
CA ASP A 62 21.20 9.02 29.11
C ASP A 62 22.43 8.70 29.97
N GLN A 63 23.54 8.39 29.29
CA GLN A 63 24.80 7.96 29.92
C GLN A 63 25.45 8.98 30.89
N ASN A 64 25.00 10.24 30.93
CA ASN A 64 25.55 11.30 31.79
C ASN A 64 24.66 11.61 33.03
N ALA A 65 24.19 10.58 33.73
CA ALA A 65 23.32 10.74 34.90
C ALA A 65 23.93 11.52 36.10
N ALA A 66 25.24 11.83 36.06
CA ALA A 66 25.91 12.70 37.03
C ALA A 66 25.49 14.19 36.92
N ASP A 67 24.99 14.62 35.76
CA ASP A 67 24.77 16.02 35.37
C ASP A 67 23.32 16.52 35.62
N TYR A 68 22.48 15.74 36.28
CA TYR A 68 21.10 16.13 36.59
C TYR A 68 21.02 17.12 37.78
N PRO A 69 20.14 18.13 37.72
CA PRO A 69 19.78 18.93 38.90
C PRO A 69 19.22 18.03 40.00
N LYS A 70 19.70 18.21 41.23
CA LYS A 70 19.31 17.41 42.42
C LYS A 70 18.30 18.15 43.32
N ASP A 71 17.51 19.02 42.71
CA ASP A 71 16.55 19.93 43.32
C ASP A 71 15.16 19.81 42.67
N ILE A 72 14.14 20.31 43.37
CA ILE A 72 12.75 20.37 42.87
C ILE A 72 12.48 21.79 42.37
N ARG A 73 11.92 21.92 41.17
CA ARG A 73 11.76 23.18 40.43
C ARG A 73 10.31 23.33 39.95
N VAL A 74 9.86 24.55 39.67
CA VAL A 74 8.56 24.75 38.99
C VAL A 74 8.64 24.12 37.59
N GLY A 75 7.63 23.34 37.22
CA GLY A 75 7.64 22.52 36.00
C GLY A 75 8.38 21.18 36.13
N SER A 76 8.87 20.79 37.30
CA SER A 76 9.24 19.38 37.56
C SER A 76 8.00 18.50 37.58
N GLU A 77 7.96 17.44 36.78
CA GLU A 77 6.95 16.38 36.90
C GLU A 77 7.32 15.45 38.07
N ILE A 78 6.39 15.23 39.01
CA ILE A 78 6.65 14.45 40.23
C ILE A 78 5.48 13.52 40.61
N GLU A 79 5.80 12.35 41.17
CA GLU A 79 4.86 11.49 41.91
C GLU A 79 5.15 11.60 43.41
N ILE A 80 4.12 11.84 44.21
CA ILE A 80 4.18 11.93 45.66
C ILE A 80 3.23 10.91 46.27
N ARG A 81 3.64 10.26 47.35
CA ARG A 81 2.73 9.52 48.23
C ARG A 81 2.84 10.07 49.64
N GLY A 82 1.72 10.21 50.32
CA GLY A 82 1.71 10.82 51.64
C GLY A 82 0.34 10.93 52.27
N ASP A 83 0.33 11.44 53.49
CA ASP A 83 -0.87 11.61 54.29
C ASP A 83 -1.48 12.99 54.01
N TYR A 84 -2.68 12.99 53.43
CA TYR A 84 -3.41 14.21 53.09
C TYR A 84 -4.39 14.63 54.19
N ASP A 85 -4.34 15.90 54.56
CA ASP A 85 -5.31 16.56 55.42
C ASP A 85 -6.30 17.39 54.59
N GLY A 86 -7.57 16.98 54.63
CA GLY A 86 -8.67 17.63 53.92
C GLY A 86 -9.15 18.96 54.52
N GLN A 87 -8.62 19.41 55.65
CA GLN A 87 -8.93 20.73 56.22
C GLN A 87 -7.89 21.79 55.86
N THR A 88 -6.61 21.41 55.79
CA THR A 88 -5.49 22.33 55.47
C THR A 88 -5.06 22.29 54.01
N HIS A 89 -5.51 21.30 53.23
CA HIS A 89 -5.01 20.95 51.89
C HIS A 89 -3.51 20.59 51.86
N GLU A 90 -2.92 20.28 53.01
CA GLU A 90 -1.55 19.80 53.12
C GLU A 90 -1.45 18.29 52.82
N LEU A 91 -0.40 17.90 52.10
CA LEU A 91 -0.01 16.50 51.92
C LEU A 91 1.41 16.30 52.48
N ARG A 92 1.50 15.48 53.54
CA ARG A 92 2.76 15.15 54.22
C ARG A 92 3.40 13.96 53.51
N ALA A 93 4.39 14.25 52.68
CA ALA A 93 5.01 13.29 51.77
C ALA A 93 5.81 12.22 52.54
N LYS A 94 5.49 10.96 52.29
CA LYS A 94 6.22 9.75 52.69
C LYS A 94 7.25 9.32 51.64
N SER A 95 7.01 9.66 50.37
CA SER A 95 7.98 9.53 49.28
C SER A 95 7.72 10.57 48.19
N VAL A 96 8.79 11.00 47.51
CA VAL A 96 8.75 11.93 46.37
C VAL A 96 9.64 11.36 45.26
N LYS A 97 9.05 11.08 44.10
CA LYS A 97 9.75 10.73 42.85
C LYS A 97 9.74 11.93 41.93
N VAL A 98 10.89 12.26 41.32
CA VAL A 98 11.04 13.38 40.38
C VAL A 98 11.47 12.84 39.02
N TYR A 99 10.67 13.08 37.99
CA TYR A 99 10.96 12.63 36.63
C TYR A 99 11.83 13.67 35.92
N THR A 100 13.12 13.38 35.70
CA THR A 100 14.07 14.36 35.13
C THR A 100 13.95 14.51 33.61
N ARG A 101 13.05 13.73 32.98
CA ARG A 101 12.88 13.56 31.54
C ARG A 101 12.77 14.86 30.73
N GLU A 102 12.04 15.85 31.25
CA GLU A 102 11.85 17.14 30.56
C GLU A 102 12.92 18.20 30.91
N SER A 103 13.84 17.91 31.83
CA SER A 103 14.58 18.95 32.57
C SER A 103 15.79 19.57 31.86
N ARG A 104 16.47 18.87 30.92
CA ARG A 104 17.75 19.38 30.37
C ARG A 104 18.09 19.10 28.89
N LYS A 105 17.40 18.19 28.20
CA LYS A 105 17.60 17.91 26.75
C LYS A 105 16.27 18.01 26.00
N LEU A 106 15.79 19.23 25.80
CA LEU A 106 14.56 19.49 25.07
C LEU A 106 14.86 19.54 23.57
N LYS A 107 14.20 18.68 22.79
CA LYS A 107 14.26 18.66 21.33
C LYS A 107 12.83 18.77 20.78
N ARG A 108 12.49 19.94 20.25
CA ARG A 108 11.10 20.29 19.87
C ARG A 108 11.04 20.87 18.46
N ALA A 109 9.83 20.93 17.91
CA ALA A 109 9.55 21.59 16.64
C ALA A 109 8.16 22.26 16.69
N ALA A 110 8.05 23.41 16.03
CA ALA A 110 6.85 24.22 15.94
C ALA A 110 6.77 24.90 14.56
N ILE A 111 5.62 25.46 14.24
CA ILE A 111 5.43 26.43 13.16
C ILE A 111 5.48 27.83 13.80
N LEU A 112 6.19 28.77 13.16
CA LEU A 112 6.39 30.13 13.69
C LEU A 112 5.13 30.99 13.55
N ASP A 113 4.56 31.42 14.67
CA ASP A 113 3.46 32.40 14.70
C ASP A 113 3.94 33.86 14.76
N GLN A 114 5.23 34.09 15.01
CA GLN A 114 5.87 35.41 15.05
C GLN A 114 7.24 35.37 14.36
N VAL A 115 7.69 36.51 13.81
CA VAL A 115 9.03 36.65 13.20
C VAL A 115 10.09 36.69 14.32
N PRO A 116 11.16 35.87 14.28
CA PRO A 116 12.18 35.85 15.34
C PRO A 116 12.98 37.15 15.47
N GLN A 117 12.98 37.74 16.68
CA GLN A 117 13.80 38.91 17.01
C GLN A 117 15.24 38.50 17.36
N LEU A 118 15.99 38.03 16.36
CA LEU A 118 17.42 37.73 16.49
C LEU A 118 18.25 38.72 15.67
N TYR A 119 19.38 39.14 16.22
CA TYR A 119 20.32 40.05 15.58
C TYR A 119 21.72 39.43 15.51
N LYS A 120 22.51 39.84 14.52
CA LYS A 120 23.87 39.30 14.32
C LYS A 120 24.88 40.09 15.15
N LYS A 121 25.68 39.39 15.97
CA LYS A 121 26.73 39.96 16.82
C LYS A 121 28.07 39.35 16.41
N GLY A 122 28.77 40.02 15.49
CA GLY A 122 29.99 39.51 14.88
C GLY A 122 29.70 38.29 14.00
N THR A 123 30.22 37.13 14.37
CA THR A 123 30.05 35.86 13.64
C THR A 123 28.79 35.09 14.03
N TYR A 124 28.20 35.35 15.20
CA TYR A 124 27.07 34.59 15.75
C TYR A 124 25.76 35.38 15.76
N TRP A 125 24.66 34.67 16.07
CA TRP A 125 23.32 35.25 16.28
C TRP A 125 23.04 35.38 17.77
N ALA A 126 22.34 36.43 18.18
CA ALA A 126 21.94 36.67 19.55
C ALA A 126 20.50 37.18 19.63
N GLY A 127 19.83 36.93 20.75
CA GLY A 127 18.48 37.43 21.03
C GLY A 127 17.55 36.36 21.59
N SER A 128 16.25 36.56 21.43
CA SER A 128 15.25 35.56 21.81
C SER A 128 13.97 35.70 20.99
N PHE A 129 13.27 34.58 20.78
CA PHE A 129 12.02 34.54 20.05
C PHE A 129 10.99 33.60 20.70
N ARG A 130 9.71 33.82 20.38
CA ARG A 130 8.61 32.93 20.79
C ARG A 130 8.41 31.83 19.75
N ALA A 131 8.37 30.59 20.22
CA ALA A 131 7.94 29.41 19.46
C ALA A 131 7.42 28.37 20.45
N ASP A 132 6.48 27.51 20.06
CA ASP A 132 5.94 26.46 20.95
C ASP A 132 5.27 27.01 22.25
N GLY A 133 4.83 28.28 22.24
CA GLY A 133 4.38 29.01 23.43
C GLY A 133 5.49 29.30 24.47
N GLN A 134 6.77 29.11 24.12
CA GLN A 134 7.92 29.29 25.00
C GLN A 134 8.94 30.28 24.42
N THR A 135 9.73 30.89 25.29
CA THR A 135 10.79 31.83 24.90
C THR A 135 12.10 31.08 24.68
N ILE A 136 12.58 31.08 23.43
CA ILE A 136 13.84 30.46 23.00
C ILE A 136 14.91 31.54 22.97
N VAL A 137 16.01 31.33 23.71
CA VAL A 137 17.18 32.20 23.78
C VAL A 137 18.26 31.66 22.84
N VAL A 138 18.89 32.57 22.11
CA VAL A 138 19.96 32.31 21.14
C VAL A 138 21.19 33.14 21.53
N ASP A 139 22.34 32.49 21.55
CA ASP A 139 23.62 33.02 22.02
C ASP A 139 24.80 32.56 21.13
N GLU A 140 26.03 32.87 21.55
CA GLU A 140 27.25 32.53 20.81
C GLU A 140 27.57 31.03 20.72
N ALA A 141 26.96 30.20 21.57
CA ALA A 141 27.04 28.74 21.50
C ALA A 141 25.93 28.13 20.61
N THR A 142 24.95 28.94 20.18
CA THR A 142 23.76 28.45 19.47
C THR A 142 24.02 28.29 17.97
N ILE A 143 23.99 27.05 17.48
CA ILE A 143 24.07 26.75 16.04
C ILE A 143 22.72 27.07 15.37
N VAL A 144 22.59 28.26 14.78
CA VAL A 144 21.46 28.64 13.93
C VAL A 144 21.68 28.14 12.50
N SER A 145 20.64 27.61 11.85
CA SER A 145 20.68 27.20 10.44
C SER A 145 19.35 27.49 9.74
N ILE A 146 19.40 27.95 8.48
CA ILE A 146 18.24 27.92 7.58
C ILE A 146 18.46 26.74 6.64
N LEU A 147 17.45 25.87 6.51
CA LEU A 147 17.50 24.65 5.71
C LEU A 147 16.49 24.71 4.57
N PRO A 148 16.89 24.48 3.30
CA PRO A 148 15.93 24.48 2.20
C PRO A 148 14.92 23.32 2.31
N ASN A 149 13.68 23.60 1.89
CA ASN A 149 12.59 22.64 1.73
C ASN A 149 12.86 21.67 0.54
N MET A 150 11.90 20.84 0.12
CA MET A 150 12.15 19.83 -0.92
C MET A 150 12.13 20.40 -2.35
N SER A 151 11.25 21.36 -2.65
CA SER A 151 11.29 22.08 -3.93
C SER A 151 12.51 22.99 -4.05
N GLN A 152 12.87 23.74 -3.00
CA GLN A 152 14.09 24.56 -2.94
C GLN A 152 15.34 23.72 -3.17
N LYS A 153 15.49 22.55 -2.52
CA LYS A 153 16.60 21.62 -2.80
C LYS A 153 16.64 21.12 -4.25
N SER A 154 15.48 21.05 -4.90
CA SER A 154 15.38 20.62 -6.30
C SER A 154 15.70 21.76 -7.27
N ALA A 155 15.26 22.99 -6.95
CA ALA A 155 15.61 24.23 -7.65
C ALA A 155 17.11 24.53 -7.54
N MET A 156 17.69 24.54 -6.34
CA MET A 156 19.14 24.73 -6.12
C MET A 156 19.98 23.67 -6.86
N ARG A 157 19.50 22.42 -6.98
CA ARG A 157 20.17 21.37 -7.77
C ARG A 157 20.10 21.61 -9.28
N ARG A 158 19.04 22.26 -9.76
CA ARG A 158 18.89 22.69 -11.16
C ARG A 158 19.78 23.92 -11.42
N GLU A 159 19.68 24.94 -10.58
CA GLU A 159 20.45 26.19 -10.68
C GLU A 159 21.96 25.96 -10.51
N ALA A 160 22.40 25.10 -9.58
CA ALA A 160 23.82 24.75 -9.45
C ALA A 160 24.35 23.93 -10.66
N LYS A 161 23.47 23.25 -11.39
CA LYS A 161 23.79 22.54 -12.64
C LYS A 161 23.84 23.52 -13.82
N GLU A 162 22.90 24.46 -13.90
CA GLU A 162 22.84 25.53 -14.90
C GLU A 162 24.03 26.52 -14.73
N ALA A 163 24.33 26.94 -13.51
CA ALA A 163 25.51 27.75 -13.19
C ALA A 163 26.83 27.01 -13.48
N LYS A 164 26.88 25.69 -13.27
CA LYS A 164 28.04 24.87 -13.67
C LYS A 164 28.17 24.72 -15.20
N GLN A 165 27.10 24.91 -15.96
CA GLN A 165 27.17 25.05 -17.43
C GLN A 165 27.57 26.48 -17.84
N ALA A 166 27.06 27.52 -17.17
CA ALA A 166 27.45 28.91 -17.43
C ALA A 166 28.94 29.19 -17.14
N ALA A 167 29.48 28.63 -16.04
CA ALA A 167 30.89 28.76 -15.66
C ALA A 167 31.86 28.09 -16.67
N LEU A 168 31.37 27.25 -17.60
CA LEU A 168 32.15 26.74 -18.73
C LEU A 168 32.35 27.77 -19.86
N HIS A 169 31.61 28.88 -19.85
CA HIS A 169 31.62 29.90 -20.90
C HIS A 169 32.31 31.23 -20.51
N GLY A 170 32.92 31.30 -19.31
CA GLY A 170 33.87 32.35 -18.94
C GLY A 170 33.33 33.51 -18.08
N ASP A 171 32.03 33.64 -17.91
CA ASP A 171 31.44 34.62 -16.98
C ASP A 171 31.47 34.12 -15.52
N LEU A 172 31.93 34.98 -14.61
CA LEU A 172 32.02 34.71 -13.17
C LEU A 172 30.66 34.88 -12.47
N ALA A 173 29.76 33.93 -12.70
CA ALA A 173 28.55 33.79 -11.89
C ALA A 173 28.90 33.41 -10.44
N GLN A 174 28.30 34.12 -9.47
CA GLN A 174 28.53 33.89 -8.04
C GLN A 174 28.04 32.49 -7.60
N THR A 175 28.72 31.87 -6.63
CA THR A 175 28.39 30.53 -6.16
C THR A 175 27.05 30.47 -5.43
N ALA A 176 26.31 29.38 -5.64
CA ALA A 176 24.98 29.14 -5.07
C ALA A 176 24.95 28.83 -3.56
N GLU A 177 25.91 29.36 -2.78
CA GLU A 177 25.96 29.25 -1.32
C GLU A 177 25.13 30.34 -0.61
N GLN A 178 24.56 31.30 -1.33
CA GLN A 178 23.87 32.47 -0.75
C GLN A 178 22.33 32.40 -0.72
N MET A 179 21.70 31.33 -1.20
CA MET A 179 20.23 31.15 -1.14
C MET A 179 19.87 29.93 -0.27
N LEU A 180 19.27 30.06 0.93
CA LEU A 180 18.88 31.26 1.68
C LEU A 180 19.89 31.51 2.81
N SER A 181 20.45 32.72 2.87
CA SER A 181 21.63 33.02 3.73
C SER A 181 21.40 34.09 4.80
N ARG A 182 20.19 34.65 4.91
CA ARG A 182 19.89 35.74 5.85
C ARG A 182 18.65 35.42 6.71
N LEU A 183 18.64 35.94 7.93
CA LEU A 183 17.48 35.82 8.82
C LEU A 183 16.28 36.63 8.30
N ASP A 184 16.52 37.63 7.45
CA ASP A 184 15.50 38.38 6.71
C ASP A 184 14.53 37.45 5.94
N ASP A 185 15.00 36.26 5.55
CA ASP A 185 14.23 35.23 4.86
C ASP A 185 13.30 34.43 5.81
N VAL A 186 13.36 34.66 7.14
CA VAL A 186 12.60 33.90 8.16
C VAL A 186 11.25 34.55 8.46
N HIS A 187 10.19 33.98 7.92
CA HIS A 187 8.82 34.46 8.07
C HIS A 187 7.94 33.59 8.99
N VAL A 188 6.75 34.10 9.34
CA VAL A 188 5.69 33.29 9.96
C VAL A 188 5.30 32.11 9.06
N ASN A 189 4.68 31.09 9.65
CA ASN A 189 4.38 29.80 9.04
C ASN A 189 5.61 28.89 8.73
N MET A 190 6.86 29.35 8.84
CA MET A 190 8.02 28.43 8.72
C MET A 190 8.07 27.41 9.86
N TYR A 191 8.54 26.21 9.58
CA TYR A 191 8.92 25.23 10.59
C TYR A 191 10.22 25.65 11.27
N VAL A 192 10.19 25.78 12.60
CA VAL A 192 11.38 25.84 13.45
C VAL A 192 11.54 24.52 14.20
N SER A 193 12.76 23.99 14.27
CA SER A 193 13.13 22.98 15.25
C SER A 193 14.28 23.48 16.11
N TYR A 194 14.27 23.15 17.39
CA TYR A 194 15.30 23.58 18.32
C TYR A 194 15.68 22.46 19.30
N GLU A 195 16.92 22.50 19.73
CA GLU A 195 17.51 21.58 20.71
C GLU A 195 18.25 22.40 21.76
N GLY A 196 17.96 22.19 23.04
CA GLY A 196 18.44 23.04 24.13
C GLY A 196 18.10 22.54 25.52
N ALA A 197 18.36 23.38 26.53
CA ALA A 197 18.05 23.13 27.94
C ALA A 197 17.10 24.21 28.48
N ARG A 198 16.24 23.84 29.44
CA ARG A 198 15.44 24.82 30.18
C ARG A 198 16.31 25.49 31.25
N LEU A 199 16.22 26.81 31.36
CA LEU A 199 16.84 27.62 32.39
C LEU A 199 15.95 27.69 33.63
N ASP A 200 16.51 28.15 34.74
CA ASP A 200 15.83 28.28 36.04
C ASP A 200 14.68 29.32 36.01
N ASP A 201 14.72 30.25 35.04
CA ASP A 201 13.62 31.18 34.73
C ASP A 201 12.61 30.65 33.69
N GLY A 202 12.78 29.40 33.25
CA GLY A 202 11.92 28.70 32.31
C GLY A 202 12.20 28.88 30.83
N ARG A 203 13.02 29.87 30.44
CA ARG A 203 13.42 30.08 29.03
C ARG A 203 14.25 28.89 28.53
N ILE A 204 14.29 28.69 27.21
CA ILE A 204 15.11 27.63 26.60
C ILE A 204 16.42 28.23 26.08
N ALA A 205 17.54 27.88 26.70
CA ALA A 205 18.86 28.12 26.10
C ALA A 205 19.06 27.10 24.98
N ALA A 206 19.01 27.55 23.72
CA ALA A 206 19.23 26.68 22.57
C ALA A 206 20.72 26.35 22.41
N LYS A 207 21.02 25.10 22.07
CA LYS A 207 22.30 24.70 21.48
C LYS A 207 22.24 24.72 19.96
N LYS A 208 21.03 24.56 19.40
CA LYS A 208 20.77 24.49 17.97
C LYS A 208 19.36 24.96 17.63
N VAL A 209 19.23 25.76 16.58
CA VAL A 209 17.95 26.22 16.01
C VAL A 209 18.02 26.02 14.50
N GLN A 210 17.01 25.37 13.92
CA GLN A 210 16.94 25.14 12.47
C GLN A 210 15.58 25.57 11.92
N PHE A 211 15.59 26.54 11.02
CA PHE A 211 14.42 26.99 10.27
C PHE A 211 14.30 26.23 8.95
N ARG A 212 13.07 25.98 8.49
CA ARG A 212 12.75 25.40 7.18
C ARG A 212 11.40 25.92 6.73
N ASP A 213 11.26 26.23 5.46
CA ASP A 213 9.98 26.63 4.89
C ASP A 213 8.93 25.51 4.93
N ASN A 214 7.66 25.88 5.11
CA ASN A 214 6.53 24.97 5.30
C ASN A 214 5.79 24.72 3.98
N GLU A 215 6.35 23.79 3.21
CA GLU A 215 5.91 23.49 1.86
C GLU A 215 4.50 22.86 1.78
N MET A 216 3.60 23.47 1.01
CA MET A 216 2.29 22.90 0.64
C MET A 216 2.46 21.74 -0.36
N THR A 217 2.95 20.60 0.11
CA THR A 217 3.20 19.42 -0.74
C THR A 217 1.91 18.87 -1.37
N ALA A 218 2.02 18.23 -2.53
CA ALA A 218 0.89 17.59 -3.19
C ALA A 218 0.17 16.52 -2.33
N ALA A 219 0.84 15.93 -1.34
CA ALA A 219 0.23 15.02 -0.37
C ALA A 219 -0.62 15.79 0.67
N LYS A 220 -0.09 16.89 1.22
CA LYS A 220 -0.78 17.79 2.15
C LYS A 220 -2.04 18.40 1.50
N ALA A 221 -1.90 18.91 0.26
CA ALA A 221 -3.01 19.45 -0.52
C ALA A 221 -4.13 18.41 -0.82
N ARG A 222 -3.76 17.15 -1.12
CA ARG A 222 -4.73 16.05 -1.30
C ARG A 222 -5.48 15.73 0.01
N LEU A 223 -4.78 15.71 1.14
CA LEU A 223 -5.39 15.49 2.46
C LEU A 223 -6.36 16.63 2.80
N TRP A 224 -5.93 17.89 2.64
CA TRP A 224 -6.79 19.07 2.85
C TRP A 224 -8.05 19.01 1.98
N LYS A 225 -7.94 18.62 0.70
CA LYS A 225 -9.10 18.45 -0.20
C LYS A 225 -10.03 17.30 0.24
N SER A 226 -9.50 16.22 0.83
CA SER A 226 -10.33 15.11 1.34
C SER A 226 -11.11 15.44 2.62
N LEU A 227 -10.65 16.45 3.37
CA LEU A 227 -11.26 16.94 4.62
C LEU A 227 -12.12 18.20 4.40
N ALA A 228 -12.33 18.62 3.15
CA ALA A 228 -13.14 19.78 2.82
C ALA A 228 -14.61 19.55 3.25
N PRO A 229 -15.18 20.44 4.09
CA PRO A 229 -16.49 20.19 4.70
C PRO A 229 -17.60 20.22 3.66
N ARG A 230 -18.45 19.18 3.67
CA ARG A 230 -19.68 19.14 2.86
C ARG A 230 -20.86 19.36 3.79
N ILE A 231 -21.53 20.50 3.64
CA ILE A 231 -22.66 20.92 4.47
C ILE A 231 -23.96 20.73 3.69
N THR A 232 -24.87 19.92 4.23
CA THR A 232 -26.26 19.87 3.77
C THR A 232 -27.04 20.97 4.49
N ALA A 233 -27.66 21.88 3.74
CA ALA A 233 -28.43 23.00 4.32
C ALA A 233 -29.64 22.54 5.15
N PHE A 234 -30.03 23.36 6.13
CA PHE A 234 -31.23 23.14 6.94
C PHE A 234 -32.50 23.06 6.08
N GLN A 235 -33.33 22.04 6.32
CA GLN A 235 -34.61 21.85 5.62
C GLN A 235 -35.76 21.91 6.62
N GLY A 236 -36.30 23.12 6.82
CA GLY A 236 -37.31 23.38 7.85
C GLY A 236 -36.75 23.05 9.24
N THR A 237 -37.38 22.10 9.93
CA THR A 237 -36.95 21.62 11.26
C THR A 237 -35.84 20.58 11.24
N ARG A 238 -35.37 20.12 10.07
CA ARG A 238 -34.27 19.14 9.97
C ARG A 238 -32.92 19.85 10.16
N PRO A 239 -32.08 19.44 11.14
CA PRO A 239 -30.74 19.99 11.30
C PRO A 239 -29.88 19.68 10.07
N GLY A 240 -29.06 20.63 9.64
CA GLY A 240 -28.07 20.43 8.59
C GLY A 240 -27.01 19.40 9.02
N GLU A 241 -26.47 18.66 8.06
CA GLU A 241 -25.42 17.67 8.30
C GLU A 241 -24.08 18.15 7.75
N LEU A 242 -23.04 18.09 8.59
CA LEU A 242 -21.65 18.34 8.25
C LEU A 242 -20.95 17.01 8.01
N ASN A 243 -20.43 16.79 6.81
CA ASN A 243 -19.70 15.58 6.43
C ASN A 243 -18.24 15.92 6.12
N LEU A 244 -17.33 15.33 6.91
CA LEU A 244 -15.87 15.53 6.84
C LEU A 244 -15.15 14.30 6.24
N GLY A 245 -15.88 13.47 5.50
CA GLY A 245 -15.34 12.26 4.87
C GLY A 245 -14.87 11.25 5.92
N ALA A 246 -13.56 10.97 5.92
CA ALA A 246 -12.94 10.03 6.87
C ALA A 246 -12.97 10.54 8.33
N ALA A 247 -13.15 11.85 8.56
CA ALA A 247 -13.29 12.42 9.91
C ALA A 247 -14.74 12.40 10.43
N GLY A 248 -15.68 11.77 9.71
CA GLY A 248 -17.04 11.47 10.20
C GLY A 248 -18.15 12.39 9.67
N ARG A 249 -19.34 12.23 10.25
CA ARG A 249 -20.55 13.03 9.97
C ARG A 249 -21.16 13.53 11.27
N TYR A 250 -21.51 14.81 11.30
CA TYR A 250 -22.01 15.51 12.48
C TYR A 250 -23.34 16.21 12.14
N LYS A 251 -24.31 16.14 13.03
CA LYS A 251 -25.55 16.92 12.93
C LYS A 251 -25.30 18.28 13.57
N LEU A 252 -25.53 19.35 12.82
CA LEU A 252 -25.30 20.71 13.30
C LEU A 252 -26.42 21.14 14.26
N THR A 253 -26.06 21.83 15.34
CA THR A 253 -27.03 22.50 16.22
C THR A 253 -27.88 23.47 15.40
N PRO A 254 -29.23 23.36 15.41
CA PRO A 254 -30.10 24.10 14.50
C PRO A 254 -30.35 25.56 14.88
N ASN A 255 -29.81 26.02 16.01
CA ASN A 255 -29.86 27.43 16.37
C ASN A 255 -28.74 28.20 15.62
N ALA A 256 -29.13 29.15 14.77
CA ALA A 256 -28.22 29.94 13.95
C ALA A 256 -27.35 30.95 14.75
N GLU A 257 -27.83 31.38 15.92
CA GLU A 257 -27.13 32.27 16.86
C GLU A 257 -25.95 31.54 17.50
N VAL A 258 -26.18 30.31 18.00
CA VAL A 258 -25.12 29.39 18.50
C VAL A 258 -24.07 29.14 17.42
N GLN A 259 -24.50 28.89 16.17
CA GLN A 259 -23.59 28.70 15.03
C GLN A 259 -22.89 29.99 14.58
N LYS A 260 -23.42 31.18 14.89
CA LYS A 260 -22.76 32.48 14.65
C LYS A 260 -21.70 32.73 15.73
N TYR A 261 -22.12 32.69 16.99
CA TYR A 261 -21.27 32.93 18.14
C TYR A 261 -19.99 32.06 18.12
N ILE A 262 -20.10 30.74 17.87
CA ILE A 262 -18.92 29.86 17.83
C ILE A 262 -17.92 30.25 16.73
N ARG A 263 -18.42 30.80 15.62
CA ARG A 263 -17.61 31.25 14.48
C ARG A 263 -16.99 32.60 14.75
N ASP A 264 -17.72 33.53 15.35
CA ASP A 264 -17.20 34.86 15.67
C ASP A 264 -16.12 34.77 16.76
N LEU A 265 -16.33 33.94 17.79
CA LEU A 265 -15.33 33.60 18.81
C LEU A 265 -14.10 32.88 18.20
N GLY A 266 -14.33 31.87 17.36
CA GLY A 266 -13.25 31.15 16.69
C GLY A 266 -12.39 32.04 15.77
N GLN A 267 -13.01 32.98 15.05
CA GLN A 267 -12.30 33.96 14.22
C GLN A 267 -11.55 35.00 15.06
N ARG A 268 -12.08 35.40 16.24
CA ARG A 268 -11.41 36.27 17.22
C ARG A 268 -10.10 35.65 17.73
N LEU A 269 -10.09 34.33 17.93
CA LEU A 269 -8.96 33.54 18.44
C LEU A 269 -7.89 33.18 17.40
N LEU A 270 -8.09 33.50 16.11
CA LEU A 270 -7.06 33.20 15.11
C LEU A 270 -5.79 34.04 15.34
N PRO A 271 -4.58 33.46 15.26
CA PRO A 271 -3.34 34.22 15.41
C PRO A 271 -3.11 35.19 14.25
N ALA A 272 -2.30 36.23 14.48
CA ALA A 272 -1.93 37.21 13.47
C ALA A 272 -1.25 36.56 12.24
N SER A 273 -0.50 35.48 12.46
CA SER A 273 0.13 34.63 11.44
C SER A 273 -0.86 34.05 10.41
N GLN A 274 -2.12 33.85 10.78
CA GLN A 274 -3.18 33.36 9.89
C GLN A 274 -4.13 34.47 9.42
N ARG A 275 -4.40 35.48 10.27
CA ARG A 275 -5.21 36.66 9.89
C ARG A 275 -4.53 37.54 8.84
N GLY A 276 -3.21 37.63 8.83
CA GLY A 276 -2.43 38.48 7.91
C GLY A 276 -2.22 37.90 6.50
N LEU A 277 -2.49 36.62 6.27
CA LEU A 277 -2.24 35.98 4.97
C LEU A 277 -3.30 36.35 3.93
N ALA A 278 -2.89 36.52 2.66
CA ALA A 278 -3.80 36.90 1.59
C ALA A 278 -4.87 35.81 1.31
N PRO A 279 -6.08 36.16 0.85
CA PRO A 279 -7.04 35.18 0.35
C PRO A 279 -6.44 34.40 -0.83
N GLY A 280 -6.34 33.07 -0.71
CA GLY A 280 -5.72 32.22 -1.73
C GLY A 280 -4.23 31.90 -1.52
N ASP A 281 -3.60 32.45 -0.47
CA ASP A 281 -2.26 32.02 -0.04
C ASP A 281 -2.26 30.51 0.33
N PRO A 282 -1.31 29.69 -0.20
CA PRO A 282 -1.28 28.25 0.05
C PRO A 282 -1.04 27.87 1.51
N ASN A 283 -0.58 28.80 2.36
CA ASN A 283 -0.34 28.61 3.79
C ASN A 283 -1.51 29.07 4.66
N ARG A 284 -2.51 29.75 4.09
CA ARG A 284 -3.69 30.22 4.81
C ARG A 284 -4.69 29.08 5.03
N ILE A 285 -4.91 28.73 6.29
CA ILE A 285 -5.86 27.69 6.68
C ILE A 285 -7.30 28.27 6.60
N PRO A 286 -8.23 27.64 5.86
CA PRO A 286 -9.61 28.13 5.68
C PRO A 286 -10.50 27.78 6.88
N PHE A 287 -10.17 28.34 8.05
CA PHE A 287 -10.80 28.02 9.34
C PHE A 287 -12.32 28.19 9.35
N GLN A 288 -13.03 27.16 9.80
CA GLN A 288 -14.49 27.09 9.89
C GLN A 288 -14.90 26.41 11.20
N PHE A 289 -15.83 27.04 11.94
CA PHE A 289 -16.22 26.61 13.28
C PHE A 289 -17.71 26.22 13.30
N PHE A 290 -18.03 25.10 13.95
CA PHE A 290 -19.37 24.51 14.02
C PHE A 290 -19.70 23.97 15.41
N VAL A 291 -20.95 24.08 15.84
CA VAL A 291 -21.48 23.31 16.98
C VAL A 291 -22.24 22.07 16.50
N ALA A 292 -21.95 20.91 17.09
CA ALA A 292 -22.57 19.63 16.76
C ALA A 292 -23.49 19.10 17.88
N GLU A 293 -24.66 18.57 17.49
CA GLU A 293 -25.60 17.83 18.34
C GLU A 293 -25.00 16.44 18.68
N SER A 294 -24.12 16.43 19.68
CA SER A 294 -23.41 15.26 20.18
C SER A 294 -23.41 15.27 21.70
N LYS A 295 -23.68 14.10 22.31
CA LYS A 295 -23.72 13.90 23.77
C LYS A 295 -22.34 13.72 24.43
N ALA A 296 -21.26 13.74 23.65
CA ALA A 296 -19.90 13.65 24.18
C ALA A 296 -19.37 15.06 24.46
N VAL A 297 -18.88 15.32 25.68
CA VAL A 297 -18.15 16.54 26.03
C VAL A 297 -16.80 16.51 25.31
N ASN A 298 -16.76 17.13 24.13
CA ASN A 298 -15.58 17.09 23.27
C ASN A 298 -15.54 18.25 22.27
N ALA A 299 -14.35 18.53 21.75
CA ALA A 299 -14.13 19.26 20.50
C ALA A 299 -13.21 18.41 19.59
N HIS A 300 -12.99 18.85 18.36
CA HIS A 300 -11.84 18.42 17.55
C HIS A 300 -11.61 19.38 16.37
N SER A 301 -10.40 19.30 15.80
CA SER A 301 -9.95 20.06 14.64
C SER A 301 -9.43 19.14 13.54
N THR A 302 -9.68 19.52 12.28
CA THR A 302 -9.05 18.88 11.11
C THR A 302 -7.83 19.67 10.64
N ALA A 303 -6.90 18.99 9.95
CA ALA A 303 -5.69 19.63 9.43
C ALA A 303 -5.92 20.73 8.37
N ASN A 304 -7.16 20.95 7.91
CA ASN A 304 -7.58 22.05 7.03
C ASN A 304 -8.45 23.10 7.76
N GLY A 305 -8.49 23.09 9.10
CA GLY A 305 -9.10 24.14 9.92
C GLY A 305 -10.60 24.01 10.17
N VAL A 306 -11.23 22.85 9.94
CA VAL A 306 -12.60 22.63 10.41
C VAL A 306 -12.54 22.28 11.89
N VAL A 307 -13.11 23.13 12.73
CA VAL A 307 -13.23 22.94 14.18
C VAL A 307 -14.68 22.64 14.53
N VAL A 308 -14.92 21.55 15.25
CA VAL A 308 -16.26 21.09 15.64
C VAL A 308 -16.32 20.95 17.16
N VAL A 309 -17.11 21.80 17.80
CA VAL A 309 -17.37 21.74 19.25
C VAL A 309 -18.68 21.00 19.50
N ASN A 310 -18.69 19.99 20.36
CA ASN A 310 -19.91 19.29 20.72
C ASN A 310 -20.75 20.11 21.72
N ARG A 311 -22.07 20.04 21.55
CA ARG A 311 -23.08 20.70 22.39
C ARG A 311 -22.82 20.57 23.89
N GLU A 312 -22.53 19.37 24.39
CA GLU A 312 -22.38 19.18 25.84
C GLU A 312 -21.08 19.81 26.41
N LEU A 313 -20.03 20.00 25.60
CA LEU A 313 -18.84 20.73 26.06
C LEU A 313 -19.15 22.21 26.26
N LEU A 314 -19.89 22.80 25.31
CA LEU A 314 -20.42 24.16 25.39
C LEU A 314 -21.41 24.35 26.55
N ALA A 315 -22.13 23.29 26.96
CA ALA A 315 -22.94 23.30 28.18
C ALA A 315 -22.10 23.21 29.47
N MET A 316 -21.03 22.39 29.47
CA MET A 316 -20.22 22.10 30.64
C MET A 316 -19.36 23.29 31.10
N VAL A 317 -18.63 23.94 30.19
CA VAL A 317 -17.70 25.03 30.53
C VAL A 317 -18.42 26.20 31.21
N GLU A 318 -17.75 26.84 32.16
CA GLU A 318 -18.38 27.81 33.06
C GLU A 318 -18.29 29.27 32.60
N THR A 319 -17.31 29.60 31.75
CA THR A 319 -16.99 30.96 31.29
C THR A 319 -16.65 31.01 29.79
N GLU A 320 -16.76 32.19 29.15
CA GLU A 320 -16.27 32.38 27.77
C GLU A 320 -14.77 32.07 27.65
N GLY A 321 -13.95 32.44 28.65
CA GLY A 321 -12.52 32.14 28.66
C GLY A 321 -12.19 30.65 28.68
N GLN A 322 -13.02 29.81 29.33
CA GLN A 322 -12.88 28.34 29.27
C GLN A 322 -13.22 27.79 27.88
N LEU A 323 -14.23 28.34 27.21
CA LEU A 323 -14.54 27.98 25.82
C LEU A 323 -13.43 28.46 24.87
N ALA A 324 -12.89 29.66 25.10
CA ALA A 324 -11.77 30.22 24.35
C ALA A 324 -10.49 29.39 24.48
N ALA A 325 -10.24 28.82 25.67
CA ALA A 325 -9.13 27.88 25.88
C ALA A 325 -9.25 26.61 25.01
N VAL A 326 -10.43 26.00 24.98
CA VAL A 326 -10.72 24.84 24.11
C VAL A 326 -10.50 25.22 22.64
N ILE A 327 -11.11 26.31 22.17
CA ILE A 327 -11.03 26.69 20.75
C ILE A 327 -9.61 27.14 20.36
N GLY A 328 -8.88 27.80 21.24
CA GLY A 328 -7.47 28.16 21.03
C GLY A 328 -6.57 26.91 20.90
N HIS A 329 -6.80 25.89 21.73
CA HIS A 329 -6.15 24.59 21.65
C HIS A 329 -6.46 23.87 20.32
N GLU A 330 -7.70 23.93 19.82
CA GLU A 330 -8.08 23.38 18.51
C GLU A 330 -7.44 24.12 17.32
N ILE A 331 -7.39 25.46 17.39
CA ILE A 331 -6.69 26.27 16.39
C ILE A 331 -5.20 25.89 16.39
N ALA A 332 -4.59 25.68 17.57
CA ALA A 332 -3.20 25.24 17.70
C ALA A 332 -2.93 23.87 17.06
N HIS A 333 -3.80 22.87 17.21
CA HIS A 333 -3.66 21.57 16.52
C HIS A 333 -3.62 21.70 14.99
N ALA A 334 -4.40 22.63 14.43
CA ALA A 334 -4.41 22.91 13.00
C ALA A 334 -3.19 23.74 12.55
N THR A 335 -2.87 24.86 13.21
CA THR A 335 -1.74 25.74 12.84
C THR A 335 -0.38 25.10 13.05
N GLN A 336 -0.23 24.26 14.06
CA GLN A 336 1.01 23.52 14.35
C GLN A 336 1.05 22.16 13.63
N GLU A 337 0.09 21.86 12.75
CA GLU A 337 0.01 20.68 11.88
C GLU A 337 0.10 19.34 12.62
N HIS A 338 -0.50 19.25 13.82
CA HIS A 338 -0.37 18.10 14.71
C HIS A 338 -0.82 16.80 14.06
N MET A 339 -1.98 16.77 13.38
CA MET A 339 -2.46 15.56 12.70
C MET A 339 -1.50 15.08 11.60
N LEU A 340 -0.90 16.00 10.82
CA LEU A 340 0.10 15.68 9.79
C LEU A 340 1.39 15.12 10.41
N ARG A 341 1.90 15.80 11.45
CA ARG A 341 3.12 15.40 12.17
C ARG A 341 2.92 14.06 12.89
N GLN A 342 1.75 13.82 13.47
CA GLN A 342 1.36 12.56 14.07
C GLN A 342 1.21 11.44 13.03
N MET A 343 0.66 11.72 11.83
CA MET A 343 0.64 10.76 10.72
C MET A 343 2.06 10.42 10.21
N GLU A 344 2.94 11.41 10.04
CA GLU A 344 4.34 11.15 9.68
C GLU A 344 5.11 10.36 10.74
N PHE A 345 4.94 10.74 12.01
CA PHE A 345 5.57 10.09 13.14
C PHE A 345 5.07 8.64 13.29
N HIS A 346 3.77 8.41 13.18
CA HIS A 346 3.20 7.06 13.13
C HIS A 346 3.73 6.28 11.92
N LYS A 347 3.85 6.87 10.72
CA LYS A 347 4.44 6.16 9.56
C LYS A 347 5.88 5.73 9.83
N LYS A 348 6.72 6.63 10.36
CA LYS A 348 8.15 6.39 10.65
C LYS A 348 8.35 5.42 11.83
N LYS A 349 7.62 5.60 12.94
CA LYS A 349 7.73 4.73 14.12
C LYS A 349 6.95 3.43 14.01
N ARG A 350 5.88 3.34 13.23
CA ARG A 350 5.22 2.05 12.93
C ARG A 350 6.16 1.13 12.17
N MET A 351 6.86 1.65 11.16
CA MET A 351 7.93 0.91 10.47
C MET A 351 9.01 0.42 11.46
N LEU A 352 9.47 1.29 12.38
CA LEU A 352 10.45 0.92 13.41
C LEU A 352 9.91 -0.08 14.46
N LEU A 353 8.62 0.00 14.80
CA LEU A 353 7.90 -0.92 15.70
C LEU A 353 7.65 -2.28 15.06
N GLU A 354 7.30 -2.33 13.78
CA GLU A 354 7.11 -3.58 13.03
C GLU A 354 8.45 -4.31 12.86
N ILE A 355 9.56 -3.57 12.70
CA ILE A 355 10.93 -4.11 12.79
C ILE A 355 11.24 -4.58 14.23
N GLY A 356 11.10 -3.71 15.23
CA GLY A 356 11.48 -4.02 16.62
C GLY A 356 10.66 -5.14 17.28
N ALA A 357 9.37 -5.25 16.94
CA ALA A 357 8.53 -6.35 17.41
C ALA A 357 8.78 -7.65 16.66
N ALA A 358 9.19 -7.61 15.39
CA ALA A 358 9.66 -8.83 14.70
C ALA A 358 10.97 -9.34 15.29
N VAL A 359 11.85 -8.45 15.78
CA VAL A 359 13.03 -8.82 16.58
C VAL A 359 12.61 -9.41 17.94
N ALA A 360 11.76 -8.72 18.70
CA ALA A 360 11.35 -9.17 20.03
C ALA A 360 10.51 -10.48 20.01
N ALA A 361 9.77 -10.74 18.93
CA ALA A 361 9.08 -12.01 18.69
C ALA A 361 10.01 -13.23 18.75
N ALA A 362 11.25 -13.09 18.27
CA ALA A 362 12.24 -14.16 18.24
C ALA A 362 12.77 -14.54 19.64
N TYR A 363 12.57 -13.68 20.66
CA TYR A 363 12.97 -13.94 22.04
C TYR A 363 11.91 -14.66 22.89
N GLY A 364 10.74 -14.99 22.33
CA GLY A 364 9.77 -15.96 22.86
C GLY A 364 9.04 -15.62 24.17
N LYS A 365 9.49 -14.64 24.96
CA LYS A 365 8.93 -14.31 26.28
C LYS A 365 7.67 -13.43 26.26
N TYR A 366 7.32 -12.82 25.13
CA TYR A 366 6.19 -11.91 25.02
C TYR A 366 5.37 -12.19 23.75
N ASN A 367 4.05 -12.18 23.89
CA ASN A 367 3.14 -12.24 22.76
C ASN A 367 3.35 -11.00 21.86
N VAL A 368 3.71 -11.23 20.60
CA VAL A 368 4.06 -10.16 19.64
C VAL A 368 2.96 -9.12 19.51
N ARG A 369 1.69 -9.54 19.62
CA ARG A 369 0.53 -8.65 19.52
C ARG A 369 0.40 -7.75 20.75
N ASP A 370 0.71 -8.27 21.93
CA ASP A 370 0.61 -7.52 23.18
C ASP A 370 1.80 -6.59 23.34
N LEU A 371 3.01 -7.01 22.93
CA LEU A 371 4.17 -6.13 22.87
C LEU A 371 4.01 -5.03 21.81
N LEU A 372 3.48 -5.34 20.61
CA LEU A 372 3.11 -4.31 19.63
C LEU A 372 2.06 -3.35 20.20
N THR A 373 1.10 -3.84 20.97
CA THR A 373 0.06 -2.99 21.58
C THR A 373 0.65 -2.10 22.67
N LEU A 374 1.47 -2.65 23.57
CA LEU A 374 2.14 -1.93 24.65
C LEU A 374 3.15 -0.91 24.13
N ALA A 375 3.98 -1.28 23.16
CA ALA A 375 4.98 -0.39 22.57
C ALA A 375 4.36 0.65 21.62
N SER A 376 3.30 0.30 20.88
CA SER A 376 2.52 1.30 20.13
C SER A 376 1.76 2.24 21.06
N ALA A 377 1.30 1.77 22.23
CA ALA A 377 0.76 2.65 23.27
C ALA A 377 1.85 3.58 23.80
N ALA A 378 2.97 3.07 24.30
CA ALA A 378 4.08 3.91 24.80
C ALA A 378 4.56 4.96 23.77
N ILE A 379 4.62 4.60 22.48
CA ILE A 379 5.00 5.50 21.39
C ILE A 379 3.91 6.50 21.01
N LYS A 380 2.63 6.12 21.05
CA LYS A 380 1.50 7.07 20.96
C LYS A 380 1.56 8.04 22.13
N ASN A 381 1.63 7.53 23.35
CA ASN A 381 1.46 8.29 24.58
C ASN A 381 2.47 9.43 24.70
N GLY A 382 3.76 9.14 24.59
CA GLY A 382 4.81 10.16 24.73
C GLY A 382 4.79 11.24 23.64
N TYR A 383 4.42 10.89 22.40
CA TYR A 383 4.38 11.86 21.30
C TYR A 383 3.06 12.62 21.22
N SER A 384 1.94 11.97 21.54
CA SER A 384 0.65 12.67 21.68
C SER A 384 0.73 13.65 22.84
N ARG A 385 1.21 13.25 24.03
CA ARG A 385 1.44 14.19 25.17
C ARG A 385 2.28 15.40 24.77
N TYR A 386 3.33 15.20 23.96
CA TYR A 386 4.13 16.31 23.45
C TYR A 386 3.32 17.30 22.57
N LEU A 387 2.49 16.78 21.66
CA LEU A 387 1.62 17.60 20.79
C LEU A 387 0.44 18.22 21.57
N GLU A 388 -0.15 17.49 22.53
CA GLU A 388 -1.16 17.99 23.46
C GLU A 388 -0.62 19.17 24.28
N ASN A 389 0.53 19.00 24.92
CA ASN A 389 1.18 20.05 25.69
C ASN A 389 1.60 21.23 24.78
N GLN A 390 1.87 21.00 23.48
CA GLN A 390 2.11 22.05 22.48
C GLN A 390 0.83 22.81 22.13
N ALA A 391 -0.29 22.13 21.94
CA ALA A 391 -1.59 22.77 21.71
C ALA A 391 -2.08 23.54 22.95
N ASP A 392 -1.79 23.04 24.16
CA ASP A 392 -2.06 23.73 25.42
C ASP A 392 -1.24 25.03 25.58
N ARG A 393 0.08 24.99 25.33
CA ARG A 393 0.95 26.18 25.41
C ARG A 393 0.60 27.24 24.35
N VAL A 394 0.40 26.81 23.11
CA VAL A 394 0.09 27.70 21.97
C VAL A 394 -1.36 28.20 22.06
N GLY A 395 -2.29 27.40 22.56
CA GLY A 395 -3.66 27.81 22.84
C GLY A 395 -3.74 28.96 23.85
N MET A 396 -2.97 28.91 24.95
CA MET A 396 -2.85 30.05 25.88
C MET A 396 -2.25 31.31 25.24
N GLU A 397 -1.32 31.16 24.29
CA GLU A 397 -0.78 32.28 23.52
C GLU A 397 -1.84 32.89 22.59
N TYR A 398 -2.71 32.07 21.98
CA TYR A 398 -3.83 32.54 21.16
C TYR A 398 -4.95 33.19 22.00
N MET A 399 -5.24 32.66 23.20
CA MET A 399 -6.14 33.30 24.18
C MET A 399 -5.66 34.71 24.53
N LEU A 400 -4.39 34.83 24.97
CA LEU A 400 -3.81 36.11 25.38
C LEU A 400 -3.76 37.11 24.22
N ALA A 401 -3.42 36.65 23.01
CA ALA A 401 -3.42 37.47 21.80
C ALA A 401 -4.84 37.90 21.31
N ALA A 402 -5.89 37.27 21.85
CA ALA A 402 -7.29 37.65 21.64
C ALA A 402 -7.89 38.45 22.81
N GLY A 403 -7.14 38.67 23.89
CA GLY A 403 -7.57 39.43 25.09
C GLY A 403 -8.10 38.58 26.25
N TYR A 404 -8.13 37.25 26.13
CA TYR A 404 -8.64 36.37 27.19
C TYR A 404 -7.60 36.03 28.24
N ASP A 405 -8.06 35.80 29.47
CA ASP A 405 -7.23 35.38 30.60
C ASP A 405 -6.82 33.89 30.48
N PRO A 406 -5.53 33.57 30.22
CA PRO A 406 -5.09 32.18 30.10
C PRO A 406 -5.17 31.42 31.45
N ARG A 407 -5.46 32.07 32.58
CA ARG A 407 -5.81 31.39 33.84
C ARG A 407 -7.10 30.58 33.74
N GLU A 408 -7.94 30.78 32.72
CA GLU A 408 -9.11 29.93 32.43
C GLU A 408 -8.76 28.58 31.79
N ALA A 409 -7.59 28.43 31.14
CA ALA A 409 -7.17 27.15 30.55
C ALA A 409 -7.06 25.99 31.57
N PRO A 410 -6.34 26.13 32.72
CA PRO A 410 -6.36 25.10 33.76
C PRO A 410 -7.73 24.95 34.45
N ARG A 411 -8.64 25.93 34.34
CA ARG A 411 -10.00 25.82 34.90
C ARG A 411 -10.91 24.91 34.08
N VAL A 412 -10.71 24.78 32.76
CA VAL A 412 -11.39 23.75 31.93
C VAL A 412 -11.20 22.36 32.54
N TRP A 413 -9.96 22.03 32.90
CA TRP A 413 -9.60 20.73 33.48
C TRP A 413 -10.16 20.53 34.89
N LYS A 414 -10.21 21.58 35.73
CA LYS A 414 -10.87 21.55 37.05
C LYS A 414 -12.38 21.31 36.91
N THR A 415 -13.02 21.98 35.96
CA THR A 415 -14.45 21.82 35.63
C THR A 415 -14.76 20.42 35.10
N MET A 416 -13.92 19.88 34.22
CA MET A 416 -14.08 18.53 33.67
C MET A 416 -13.88 17.45 34.75
N SER A 417 -12.84 17.56 35.59
CA SER A 417 -12.64 16.67 36.74
C SER A 417 -13.82 16.72 37.72
N SER A 418 -14.37 17.92 37.97
CA SER A 418 -15.50 18.10 38.89
C SER A 418 -16.83 17.53 38.35
N ASN A 419 -17.04 17.51 37.03
CA ASN A 419 -18.26 16.98 36.40
C ASN A 419 -18.15 15.49 36.01
N MET A 420 -16.94 14.93 35.82
CA MET A 420 -16.73 13.57 35.29
C MET A 420 -15.89 12.64 36.17
N GLY A 421 -15.21 13.19 37.17
CA GLY A 421 -14.14 12.55 37.92
C GLY A 421 -12.81 12.52 37.16
N ASP A 422 -11.74 12.17 37.87
CA ASP A 422 -10.38 12.00 37.32
C ASP A 422 -10.23 10.67 36.55
N ARG A 423 -11.03 10.52 35.50
CA ARG A 423 -10.94 9.41 34.53
C ARG A 423 -10.05 9.80 33.34
N PRO A 424 -9.35 8.84 32.71
CA PRO A 424 -8.87 9.02 31.34
C PRO A 424 -10.05 9.33 30.42
N THR A 425 -9.94 10.40 29.63
CA THR A 425 -11.03 10.98 28.86
C THR A 425 -11.00 10.53 27.39
N ASP A 426 -12.18 10.36 26.78
CA ASP A 426 -12.32 9.59 25.53
C ASP A 426 -11.80 10.29 24.27
N PHE A 427 -11.10 9.51 23.44
CA PHE A 427 -10.68 9.68 22.03
C PHE A 427 -9.90 10.93 21.62
N PHE A 428 -10.34 12.14 21.98
CA PHE A 428 -9.62 13.39 21.70
C PHE A 428 -8.59 13.67 22.80
N TRP A 429 -9.05 13.63 24.05
CA TRP A 429 -8.24 13.90 25.23
C TRP A 429 -7.23 12.79 25.59
N SER A 430 -7.25 11.65 24.89
CA SER A 430 -6.61 10.39 25.32
C SER A 430 -5.09 10.30 25.06
N SER A 431 -4.34 11.34 25.39
CA SER A 431 -3.04 11.13 26.05
C SER A 431 -3.28 10.56 27.45
N HIS A 432 -2.39 9.72 27.98
CA HIS A 432 -2.63 9.00 29.25
C HIS A 432 -2.52 9.86 30.53
N ASP A 433 -2.46 11.17 30.40
CA ASP A 433 -2.49 12.15 31.50
C ASP A 433 -3.94 12.33 31.99
N ASN A 434 -4.14 12.36 33.32
CA ASN A 434 -5.43 12.74 33.90
C ASN A 434 -5.62 14.26 33.92
N ASN A 435 -6.84 14.71 34.20
CA ASN A 435 -7.18 16.15 34.21
C ASN A 435 -6.28 16.94 35.17
N THR A 436 -5.95 16.39 36.34
CA THR A 436 -5.06 17.02 37.33
C THR A 436 -3.60 17.13 36.88
N THR A 437 -3.07 16.19 36.08
CA THR A 437 -1.73 16.32 35.46
C THR A 437 -1.70 17.43 34.41
N ARG A 438 -2.66 17.48 33.48
CA ARG A 438 -2.73 18.56 32.46
C ARG A 438 -3.02 19.92 33.09
N ARG A 439 -3.83 19.98 34.14
CA ARG A 439 -4.08 21.19 34.92
C ARG A 439 -2.82 21.71 35.60
N SER A 440 -2.11 20.86 36.36
CA SER A 440 -0.88 21.27 37.04
C SER A 440 0.23 21.63 36.04
N TYR A 441 0.28 20.96 34.88
CA TYR A 441 1.15 21.35 33.77
C TYR A 441 0.88 22.80 33.31
N LEU A 442 -0.37 23.11 32.94
CA LEU A 442 -0.80 24.47 32.56
C LEU A 442 -0.52 25.51 33.65
N MET A 443 -0.75 25.18 34.92
CA MET A 443 -0.44 26.06 36.05
C MET A 443 1.07 26.32 36.18
N SER A 444 1.92 25.33 35.90
CA SER A 444 3.38 25.54 35.88
C SER A 444 3.84 26.41 34.70
N GLU A 445 3.25 26.24 33.51
CA GLU A 445 3.52 27.09 32.35
C GLU A 445 3.06 28.53 32.58
N LEU A 446 1.94 28.76 33.27
CA LEU A 446 1.49 30.11 33.69
C LEU A 446 2.47 30.76 34.68
N ALA A 447 2.87 30.04 35.73
CA ALA A 447 3.80 30.54 36.75
C ALA A 447 5.19 30.90 36.19
N VAL A 448 5.55 30.29 35.06
CA VAL A 448 6.84 30.44 34.38
C VAL A 448 6.78 31.42 33.20
N ASN A 449 6.00 31.12 32.16
CA ASN A 449 6.01 31.85 30.89
C ASN A 449 5.07 33.08 30.86
N TYR A 450 4.20 33.24 31.87
CA TYR A 450 3.20 34.32 31.95
C TYR A 450 3.36 35.21 33.21
N LYS A 451 4.48 35.10 33.93
CA LYS A 451 4.75 35.80 35.21
C LYS A 451 4.65 37.33 35.15
N GLY A 452 4.80 37.94 33.97
CA GLY A 452 4.72 39.39 33.75
C GLY A 452 3.45 39.87 33.04
N VAL A 453 2.35 39.12 33.12
CA VAL A 453 1.07 39.46 32.47
C VAL A 453 0.10 40.08 33.49
N GLU A 454 -0.45 41.24 33.16
CA GLU A 454 -1.46 41.95 33.96
C GLU A 454 -2.85 41.31 33.82
N PHE A 455 -2.99 40.07 34.29
CA PHE A 455 -4.14 39.20 34.03
C PHE A 455 -5.51 39.77 34.43
N ASP A 456 -5.57 40.75 35.34
CA ASP A 456 -6.83 41.36 35.78
C ASP A 456 -7.36 42.44 34.83
N SER A 457 -6.62 42.73 33.75
CA SER A 457 -7.10 43.47 32.57
C SER A 457 -7.71 42.59 31.47
N LEU A 458 -7.63 41.26 31.61
CA LEU A 458 -8.01 40.30 30.56
C LEU A 458 -9.46 39.79 30.75
N GLU A 459 -10.10 39.46 29.64
CA GLU A 459 -11.47 38.93 29.62
C GLU A 459 -11.49 37.48 30.12
N LYS A 460 -12.25 37.23 31.19
CA LYS A 460 -12.47 35.89 31.73
C LYS A 460 -13.78 35.28 31.22
N ASP A 461 -14.79 36.12 31.00
CA ASP A 461 -16.17 35.70 30.80
C ASP A 461 -17.03 36.84 30.21
N ASN A 462 -18.09 36.48 29.48
CA ASN A 462 -18.90 37.39 28.66
C ASN A 462 -20.42 37.11 28.87
N PRO A 463 -21.28 38.12 29.05
CA PRO A 463 -22.73 37.94 29.10
C PRO A 463 -23.35 37.22 27.88
N GLU A 464 -22.79 37.39 26.68
CA GLU A 464 -23.25 36.70 25.45
C GLU A 464 -23.06 35.18 25.58
N PHE A 465 -21.92 34.72 26.11
CA PHE A 465 -21.64 33.31 26.35
C PHE A 465 -22.72 32.66 27.24
N HIS A 466 -23.16 33.31 28.32
CA HIS A 466 -24.20 32.76 29.20
C HIS A 466 -25.57 32.64 28.51
N HIS A 467 -25.90 33.56 27.59
CA HIS A 467 -27.11 33.44 26.76
C HIS A 467 -27.03 32.21 25.85
N ILE A 468 -25.92 32.05 25.13
CA ILE A 468 -25.64 30.91 24.25
C ILE A 468 -25.62 29.58 25.03
N ARG A 469 -24.99 29.57 26.21
CA ARG A 469 -24.96 28.42 27.12
C ARG A 469 -26.36 28.06 27.62
N ALA A 470 -27.23 29.03 27.90
CA ALA A 470 -28.62 28.76 28.29
C ALA A 470 -29.45 28.14 27.17
N ILE A 471 -29.32 28.63 25.93
CA ILE A 471 -29.93 28.04 24.72
C ILE A 471 -29.50 26.57 24.55
N VAL A 472 -28.22 26.29 24.78
CA VAL A 472 -27.60 24.97 24.63
C VAL A 472 -27.95 24.03 25.80
N GLY A 473 -27.92 24.54 27.03
CA GLY A 473 -27.97 23.77 28.28
C GLY A 473 -29.34 23.27 28.72
N GLY A 474 -30.43 23.65 28.05
CA GLY A 474 -31.82 23.30 28.42
C GLY A 474 -32.17 21.79 28.51
N SER A 475 -31.24 20.88 28.17
CA SER A 475 -31.37 19.43 28.42
C SER A 475 -30.42 18.87 29.48
N TYR A 476 -29.37 19.59 29.89
CA TYR A 476 -28.30 19.08 30.75
C TYR A 476 -28.74 18.95 32.23
N SER A 477 -29.62 19.85 32.69
CA SER A 477 -30.21 19.84 34.03
C SER A 477 -30.88 18.51 34.38
N ASN A 478 -31.55 17.88 33.42
CA ASN A 478 -32.23 16.59 33.59
C ASN A 478 -31.25 15.42 33.80
N ALA A 479 -30.04 15.49 33.25
CA ALA A 479 -29.03 14.44 33.43
C ALA A 479 -28.43 14.46 34.85
N ARG A 480 -28.11 15.65 35.38
CA ARG A 480 -27.60 15.82 36.74
C ARG A 480 -28.60 15.31 37.79
N ALA A 481 -29.88 15.66 37.65
CA ALA A 481 -30.96 15.20 38.52
C ALA A 481 -31.23 13.68 38.45
N GLN A 482 -30.73 12.97 37.44
CA GLN A 482 -30.74 11.51 37.37
C GLN A 482 -29.46 10.89 37.97
N HIS A 483 -28.29 11.53 37.80
CA HIS A 483 -27.04 11.03 38.35
C HIS A 483 -26.99 11.13 39.88
N GLU A 484 -27.47 12.25 40.45
CA GLU A 484 -27.60 12.43 41.91
C GLU A 484 -28.56 11.39 42.54
N LYS A 485 -29.54 10.87 41.78
CA LYS A 485 -30.41 9.75 42.21
C LYS A 485 -29.78 8.37 42.07
N ALA A 486 -28.77 8.20 41.21
CA ALA A 486 -28.12 6.91 40.98
C ALA A 486 -27.07 6.59 42.07
N VAL A 487 -26.40 7.60 42.62
CA VAL A 487 -25.31 7.44 43.61
C VAL A 487 -25.80 6.94 44.99
N VAL A 488 -27.11 7.03 45.28
CA VAL A 488 -27.68 6.73 46.62
C VAL A 488 -28.01 5.24 46.82
N ARG A 489 -27.79 4.36 45.84
CA ARG A 489 -27.97 2.90 45.99
C ARG A 489 -26.64 2.17 46.20
N LEU A 490 -26.45 1.62 47.40
CA LEU A 490 -25.38 0.67 47.71
C LEU A 490 -25.67 -0.71 47.08
N PRO A 491 -24.64 -1.46 46.63
CA PRO A 491 -24.82 -2.76 45.99
C PRO A 491 -24.93 -3.89 47.01
N GLY A 492 -26.11 -4.50 47.12
CA GLY A 492 -26.34 -5.58 48.08
C GLY A 492 -27.78 -6.09 48.11
N ASP A 493 -28.28 -6.58 46.98
CA ASP A 493 -29.34 -7.61 46.90
C ASP A 493 -29.49 -8.06 45.44
N SER A 494 -29.69 -9.37 45.22
CA SER A 494 -29.78 -9.95 43.86
C SER A 494 -30.72 -11.14 43.79
N GLU A 495 -31.86 -10.98 43.10
CA GLU A 495 -32.71 -12.08 42.65
C GLU A 495 -33.16 -11.91 41.18
N PRO A 496 -33.55 -12.99 40.46
CA PRO A 496 -33.54 -12.98 39.00
C PRO A 496 -34.88 -13.35 38.31
N LYS A 497 -34.91 -13.18 36.98
CA LYS A 497 -36.00 -13.56 36.02
C LYS A 497 -37.19 -12.57 36.07
N GLN A 498 -38.11 -12.48 35.09
CA GLN A 498 -38.49 -13.40 34.00
C GLN A 498 -38.69 -12.69 32.63
N LYS A 499 -38.99 -13.48 31.58
CA LYS A 499 -39.52 -13.02 30.29
C LYS A 499 -41.05 -12.89 30.34
N GLY A 500 -41.63 -11.93 29.62
CA GLY A 500 -43.07 -11.82 29.35
C GLY A 500 -43.32 -10.87 28.18
N ALA A 501 -44.41 -11.03 27.43
CA ALA A 501 -44.68 -10.28 26.19
C ALA A 501 -46.19 -10.12 25.89
N SER A 502 -46.50 -9.22 24.93
CA SER A 502 -47.71 -9.18 24.06
C SER A 502 -48.72 -8.01 24.21
N ALA A 503 -49.39 -7.72 23.09
CA ALA A 503 -50.75 -7.15 22.91
C ALA A 503 -51.09 -5.66 23.24
N ALA A 504 -50.68 -4.78 22.32
CA ALA A 504 -51.45 -3.75 21.59
C ALA A 504 -52.92 -3.33 21.91
N LYS A 505 -53.14 -1.99 21.84
CA LYS A 505 -54.34 -1.24 21.30
C LYS A 505 -55.67 -1.29 22.11
N PRO A 506 -56.67 -0.39 21.88
CA PRO A 506 -56.94 0.48 20.70
C PRO A 506 -57.22 1.99 21.01
N ALA A 507 -57.80 2.71 20.03
CA ALA A 507 -58.36 4.07 20.13
C ALA A 507 -59.82 4.10 19.61
N PRO A 508 -60.64 5.11 19.95
CA PRO A 508 -61.56 5.70 18.95
C PRO A 508 -62.00 7.19 19.14
N LEU A 509 -62.32 7.88 18.02
CA LEU A 509 -63.41 8.89 17.78
C LEU A 509 -63.52 10.18 18.67
N ALA A 510 -64.24 11.27 18.33
CA ALA A 510 -64.61 11.97 17.07
C ALA A 510 -65.35 13.32 17.39
N GLU A 511 -65.81 14.07 16.36
CA GLU A 511 -66.73 15.26 16.40
C GLU A 511 -66.14 16.63 16.85
N ARG A 512 -66.55 17.85 16.41
CA ARG A 512 -67.48 18.37 15.35
C ARG A 512 -67.05 19.83 14.91
N PRO A 513 -67.67 20.52 13.90
CA PRO A 513 -66.98 21.57 13.09
C PRO A 513 -67.56 23.01 13.02
N GLN A 514 -66.74 23.93 12.44
CA GLN A 514 -67.07 25.11 11.58
C GLN A 514 -67.84 26.34 12.16
N PRO A 515 -67.68 27.59 11.62
CA PRO A 515 -67.99 28.01 10.23
C PRO A 515 -66.99 29.01 9.55
N THR A 516 -67.42 29.63 8.43
CA THR A 516 -66.64 30.41 7.44
C THR A 516 -67.03 31.89 7.34
N SER A 517 -66.13 32.74 6.81
CA SER A 517 -66.46 34.00 6.10
C SER A 517 -65.29 34.46 5.18
N GLU A 518 -65.50 35.46 4.33
CA GLU A 518 -64.64 35.77 3.17
C GLU A 518 -64.01 37.20 3.16
N ASN A 519 -63.17 37.43 2.14
CA ASN A 519 -63.03 38.66 1.31
C ASN A 519 -62.09 39.84 1.63
N VAL A 520 -61.19 40.07 0.64
CA VAL A 520 -60.83 41.36 -0.03
C VAL A 520 -59.64 42.22 0.50
N PRO A 521 -58.79 42.81 -0.40
CA PRO A 521 -57.58 43.62 -0.09
C PRO A 521 -57.72 45.09 -0.61
N PRO A 522 -56.68 45.86 -1.03
CA PRO A 522 -55.22 45.88 -0.78
C PRO A 522 -54.79 47.24 -0.14
N PRO A 523 -53.52 47.73 -0.26
CA PRO A 523 -53.13 48.50 -1.46
C PRO A 523 -51.70 48.25 -2.00
N ASP A 524 -51.46 48.70 -3.24
CA ASP A 524 -50.17 48.73 -3.94
C ASP A 524 -49.87 50.18 -4.37
N LEU A 525 -48.63 50.66 -4.18
CA LEU A 525 -48.10 51.87 -4.83
C LEU A 525 -46.60 51.72 -5.12
N ARG A 526 -46.19 52.17 -6.31
CA ARG A 526 -44.85 51.96 -6.89
C ARG A 526 -44.12 53.29 -7.19
N PRO A 527 -43.48 53.53 -8.36
CA PRO A 527 -42.02 53.71 -8.41
C PRO A 527 -41.61 55.03 -9.09
N LEU A 528 -40.35 55.13 -9.56
CA LEU A 528 -39.77 55.83 -10.74
C LEU A 528 -38.22 55.83 -10.53
N ASP A 529 -37.31 55.86 -11.51
CA ASP A 529 -37.31 56.11 -12.97
C ASP A 529 -36.33 55.11 -13.67
N ARG A 530 -36.67 54.47 -14.81
CA ARG A 530 -36.39 54.81 -16.25
C ARG A 530 -34.90 54.75 -16.68
N LEU A 531 -34.51 54.39 -17.91
CA LEU A 531 -35.11 53.85 -19.16
C LEU A 531 -33.93 53.14 -19.93
N ALA A 532 -33.95 52.58 -21.16
CA ALA A 532 -34.83 52.43 -22.34
C ALA A 532 -34.26 51.24 -23.18
N THR A 533 -34.88 50.59 -24.19
CA THR A 533 -36.26 50.46 -24.73
C THR A 533 -36.30 49.21 -25.65
N PHE A 534 -37.48 48.77 -26.09
CA PHE A 534 -37.70 47.70 -27.09
C PHE A 534 -38.41 48.27 -28.34
N ASP A 535 -38.36 47.55 -29.47
CA ASP A 535 -39.60 47.06 -30.11
C ASP A 535 -39.35 45.82 -31.00
N PRO A 536 -40.13 44.73 -30.88
CA PRO A 536 -40.07 43.57 -31.77
C PRO A 536 -41.37 43.38 -32.57
N ASN A 537 -41.31 43.47 -33.91
CA ASN A 537 -42.46 43.25 -34.76
C ASN A 537 -42.28 42.09 -35.76
N LEU A 538 -43.40 41.39 -36.00
CA LEU A 538 -43.68 40.38 -37.05
C LEU A 538 -43.21 38.90 -36.89
N LYS A 539 -44.24 38.04 -36.93
CA LYS A 539 -44.34 36.61 -37.29
C LYS A 539 -45.72 36.44 -37.97
N PRO A 540 -46.07 35.31 -38.62
CA PRO A 540 -45.28 34.31 -39.36
C PRO A 540 -45.85 34.03 -40.80
N GLN A 541 -45.16 33.26 -41.66
CA GLN A 541 -45.79 32.45 -42.74
C GLN A 541 -44.84 31.45 -43.46
N ILE A 542 -45.43 30.42 -44.09
CA ILE A 542 -44.87 29.21 -44.77
C ILE A 542 -46.01 28.72 -45.72
N PRO A 543 -45.88 28.02 -46.90
CA PRO A 543 -44.75 27.25 -47.51
C PRO A 543 -44.46 27.60 -49.01
N GLY A 544 -43.71 26.74 -49.75
CA GLY A 544 -43.89 26.60 -51.22
C GLY A 544 -42.74 26.02 -52.09
N GLN A 545 -42.80 24.73 -52.41
CA GLN A 545 -42.36 24.04 -53.67
C GLN A 545 -40.97 24.24 -54.34
N LEU A 546 -40.18 23.15 -54.35
CA LEU A 546 -39.59 22.43 -55.50
C LEU A 546 -39.08 23.20 -56.75
N ALA A 547 -37.77 23.07 -57.08
CA ALA A 547 -37.26 22.12 -58.11
C ALA A 547 -35.73 22.23 -58.40
N ALA A 548 -35.20 21.22 -59.11
CA ALA A 548 -33.95 21.20 -59.90
C ALA A 548 -32.55 21.25 -59.20
N ARG A 549 -31.91 20.08 -59.20
CA ARG A 549 -30.51 19.75 -58.83
C ARG A 549 -29.40 20.73 -59.29
N ALA A 550 -28.44 20.97 -58.38
CA ALA A 550 -27.00 20.97 -58.65
C ALA A 550 -26.27 20.24 -57.50
N PRO A 551 -25.13 19.55 -57.72
CA PRO A 551 -24.46 18.79 -56.66
C PRO A 551 -23.71 19.70 -55.67
N PRO A 552 -23.68 19.37 -54.35
CA PRO A 552 -22.81 20.04 -53.41
C PRO A 552 -21.32 19.74 -53.72
N PRO A 553 -20.38 20.65 -53.41
CA PRO A 553 -18.98 20.50 -53.74
C PRO A 553 -18.31 19.34 -52.98
N GLN A 554 -17.33 18.71 -53.62
CA GLN A 554 -16.52 17.66 -52.99
C GLN A 554 -15.73 18.20 -51.79
N PRO A 555 -15.59 17.44 -50.69
CA PRO A 555 -14.54 17.72 -49.71
C PRO A 555 -13.17 17.54 -50.39
N PRO A 556 -12.19 18.44 -50.17
CA PRO A 556 -10.91 18.39 -50.88
C PRO A 556 -10.09 17.15 -50.51
N SER A 557 -9.47 16.55 -51.52
CA SER A 557 -8.61 15.36 -51.38
C SER A 557 -7.42 15.59 -50.43
N PRO A 558 -6.97 14.57 -49.69
CA PRO A 558 -5.87 14.71 -48.74
C PRO A 558 -4.54 15.01 -49.44
N GLN A 559 -3.90 16.11 -49.08
CA GLN A 559 -2.51 16.39 -49.43
C GLN A 559 -1.53 15.63 -48.50
N PRO A 560 -0.35 15.23 -48.99
CA PRO A 560 0.60 14.46 -48.19
C PRO A 560 1.44 15.32 -47.23
N ALA A 561 1.71 14.77 -46.06
CA ALA A 561 2.84 15.08 -45.18
C ALA A 561 3.04 16.55 -44.71
N MET A 562 2.35 16.91 -43.62
CA MET A 562 3.06 17.53 -42.49
C MET A 562 2.84 16.68 -41.23
N ARG A 563 3.93 16.22 -40.60
CA ARG A 563 3.88 15.63 -39.26
C ARG A 563 3.53 16.73 -38.26
N ASN A 564 2.50 16.52 -37.45
CA ASN A 564 2.42 17.23 -36.17
C ASN A 564 3.71 16.95 -35.38
N PRO A 565 4.37 17.96 -34.81
CA PRO A 565 5.43 17.70 -33.85
C PRO A 565 4.82 16.94 -32.66
N GLN A 566 5.38 15.79 -32.33
CA GLN A 566 5.08 15.14 -31.06
C GLN A 566 5.47 16.10 -29.93
N PRO A 567 4.72 16.16 -28.80
CA PRO A 567 5.19 16.88 -27.63
C PRO A 567 6.56 16.34 -27.24
N ALA A 568 7.54 17.23 -27.10
CA ALA A 568 8.92 16.83 -26.88
C ALA A 568 9.02 15.96 -25.61
N VAL A 569 9.49 14.72 -25.78
CA VAL A 569 9.79 13.84 -24.65
C VAL A 569 10.88 14.54 -23.82
N PRO A 570 10.70 14.75 -22.51
CA PRO A 570 11.75 15.32 -21.67
C PRO A 570 13.01 14.47 -21.76
N ASP A 571 14.12 15.10 -22.13
CA ASP A 571 15.40 14.45 -22.41
C ASP A 571 15.84 13.59 -21.19
N PRO A 572 15.86 12.25 -21.30
CA PRO A 572 15.76 11.37 -20.13
C PRO A 572 17.02 11.34 -19.26
N TRP A 573 18.18 11.77 -19.77
CA TRP A 573 19.45 11.72 -19.03
C TRP A 573 20.31 12.96 -19.28
N PRO A 574 20.53 13.84 -18.27
CA PRO A 574 21.41 14.99 -18.43
C PRO A 574 22.86 14.53 -18.59
N SER A 575 23.47 14.86 -19.74
CA SER A 575 24.75 14.32 -20.21
C SER A 575 24.77 12.78 -20.26
N ALA A 576 24.08 12.22 -21.25
CA ALA A 576 24.36 10.87 -21.70
C ALA A 576 25.88 10.66 -21.97
N PRO A 577 26.44 9.46 -21.77
CA PRO A 577 27.83 9.19 -22.11
C PRO A 577 28.08 9.45 -23.60
N THR A 578 29.19 10.10 -23.94
CA THR A 578 29.72 10.04 -25.31
C THR A 578 30.08 8.59 -25.64
N LEU A 579 30.17 8.26 -26.93
CA LEU A 579 30.57 6.92 -27.35
C LEU A 579 31.95 6.53 -26.77
N ASP A 580 32.86 7.50 -26.62
CA ASP A 580 34.16 7.31 -25.96
C ASP A 580 33.99 6.88 -24.50
N ARG A 581 33.10 7.55 -23.74
CA ARG A 581 32.77 7.18 -22.36
C ARG A 581 32.09 5.82 -22.26
N ALA A 582 31.31 5.42 -23.26
CA ALA A 582 30.74 4.07 -23.32
C ALA A 582 31.85 3.00 -23.44
N TYR A 583 32.86 3.25 -24.27
CA TYR A 583 34.04 2.39 -24.38
C TYR A 583 34.99 2.49 -23.18
N GLU A 584 35.11 3.63 -22.50
CA GLU A 584 35.84 3.76 -21.23
C GLU A 584 35.16 2.93 -20.13
N ALA A 585 33.84 3.04 -19.99
CA ALA A 585 33.04 2.23 -19.08
C ALA A 585 33.17 0.73 -19.41
N LEU A 586 33.10 0.34 -20.68
CA LEU A 586 33.30 -1.04 -21.11
C LEU A 586 34.71 -1.58 -20.76
N ARG A 587 35.76 -0.75 -20.90
CA ARG A 587 37.12 -1.08 -20.46
C ARG A 587 37.24 -1.19 -18.94
N ALA A 588 36.52 -0.34 -18.19
CA ALA A 588 36.41 -0.40 -16.74
C ALA A 588 35.51 -1.55 -16.22
N LYS A 589 34.81 -2.27 -17.12
CA LYS A 589 33.77 -3.27 -16.83
C LYS A 589 32.52 -2.70 -16.14
N ASP A 590 32.30 -1.38 -16.24
CA ASP A 590 31.03 -0.74 -15.94
C ASP A 590 30.07 -0.96 -17.12
N TYR A 591 29.39 -2.11 -17.09
CA TYR A 591 28.48 -2.49 -18.16
C TYR A 591 27.18 -1.67 -18.17
N GLU A 592 26.75 -1.09 -17.03
CA GLU A 592 25.55 -0.25 -17.00
C GLU A 592 25.79 1.08 -17.74
N THR A 593 26.89 1.78 -17.43
CA THR A 593 27.26 3.02 -18.15
C THR A 593 27.61 2.74 -19.61
N ALA A 594 28.25 1.59 -19.91
CA ALA A 594 28.53 1.19 -21.29
C ALA A 594 27.24 0.94 -22.10
N ILE A 595 26.30 0.15 -21.57
CA ILE A 595 25.00 -0.11 -22.22
C ILE A 595 24.24 1.20 -22.44
N ALA A 596 24.16 2.07 -21.43
CA ALA A 596 23.49 3.37 -21.54
C ALA A 596 24.12 4.24 -22.65
N GLY A 597 25.46 4.34 -22.69
CA GLY A 597 26.18 5.11 -23.71
C GLY A 597 26.03 4.54 -25.12
N PHE A 598 26.09 3.21 -25.29
CA PHE A 598 25.86 2.58 -26.58
C PHE A 598 24.41 2.74 -27.05
N VAL A 599 23.42 2.56 -26.18
CA VAL A 599 21.99 2.76 -26.50
C VAL A 599 21.73 4.20 -26.94
N VAL A 600 22.30 5.21 -26.27
CA VAL A 600 22.15 6.61 -26.72
C VAL A 600 22.88 6.85 -28.05
N SER A 601 24.10 6.33 -28.23
CA SER A 601 24.82 6.43 -29.52
C SER A 601 24.03 5.81 -30.68
N ILE A 602 23.36 4.68 -30.46
CA ILE A 602 22.52 3.99 -31.46
C ILE A 602 21.17 4.70 -31.65
N THR A 603 20.67 5.42 -30.64
CA THR A 603 19.45 6.24 -30.76
C THR A 603 19.71 7.52 -31.56
N ALA A 604 20.90 8.11 -31.41
CA ALA A 604 21.34 9.26 -32.19
C ALA A 604 21.72 8.89 -33.65
N ASP A 605 22.22 7.67 -33.86
CA ASP A 605 22.71 7.18 -35.15
C ASP A 605 22.43 5.66 -35.28
N PRO A 606 21.25 5.27 -35.80
CA PRO A 606 20.79 3.87 -35.84
C PRO A 606 21.64 2.92 -36.66
N ASP A 607 22.50 3.43 -37.55
CA ASP A 607 23.23 2.64 -38.54
C ASP A 607 24.70 2.41 -38.15
N ARG A 608 25.06 2.72 -36.89
CA ARG A 608 26.31 2.30 -36.24
C ARG A 608 26.34 0.80 -35.92
N THR A 609 26.37 -0.02 -36.97
CA THR A 609 26.44 -1.48 -36.90
C THR A 609 27.54 -1.99 -35.95
N PRO A 610 28.78 -1.44 -35.92
CA PRO A 610 29.80 -1.88 -34.96
C PRO A 610 29.42 -1.60 -33.49
N VAL A 611 28.89 -0.41 -33.19
CA VAL A 611 28.43 -0.05 -31.83
C VAL A 611 27.26 -0.92 -31.40
N ARG A 612 26.39 -1.32 -32.34
CA ARG A 612 25.30 -2.28 -32.10
C ARG A 612 25.81 -3.70 -31.83
N GLN A 613 26.88 -4.12 -32.49
CA GLN A 613 27.58 -5.38 -32.23
C GLN A 613 28.27 -5.36 -30.85
N ASP A 614 28.93 -4.26 -30.48
CA ASP A 614 29.51 -4.07 -29.14
C ASP A 614 28.43 -4.06 -28.04
N LEU A 615 27.29 -3.42 -28.27
CA LEU A 615 26.13 -3.48 -27.37
C LEU A 615 25.60 -4.92 -27.24
N ALA A 616 25.48 -5.67 -28.34
CA ALA A 616 25.03 -7.06 -28.31
C ALA A 616 25.99 -7.96 -27.50
N TYR A 617 27.30 -7.81 -27.69
CA TYR A 617 28.31 -8.49 -26.87
C TYR A 617 28.34 -8.01 -25.41
N THR A 618 27.96 -6.76 -25.14
CA THR A 618 27.84 -6.24 -23.77
C THR A 618 26.59 -6.82 -23.08
N TYR A 619 25.47 -6.99 -23.80
CA TYR A 619 24.31 -7.73 -23.32
C TYR A 619 24.64 -9.20 -23.00
N LEU A 620 25.41 -9.89 -23.85
CA LEU A 620 25.90 -11.24 -23.53
C LEU A 620 26.75 -11.28 -22.25
N LYS A 621 27.61 -10.28 -22.01
CA LYS A 621 28.45 -10.19 -20.79
C LYS A 621 27.65 -9.97 -19.50
N VAL A 622 26.41 -9.48 -19.59
CA VAL A 622 25.47 -9.35 -18.44
C VAL A 622 24.38 -10.44 -18.43
N GLY A 623 24.39 -11.38 -19.38
CA GLY A 623 23.45 -12.51 -19.47
C GLY A 623 22.11 -12.20 -20.16
N GLU A 624 21.97 -11.03 -20.78
CA GLU A 624 20.74 -10.57 -21.45
C GLU A 624 20.64 -11.13 -22.89
N ASN A 625 20.61 -12.46 -22.99
CA ASN A 625 20.68 -13.20 -24.26
C ASN A 625 19.56 -12.83 -25.25
N SER A 626 18.37 -12.46 -24.76
CA SER A 626 17.24 -12.00 -25.59
C SER A 626 17.52 -10.65 -26.25
N LEU A 627 18.01 -9.67 -25.47
CA LEU A 627 18.39 -8.35 -25.96
C LEU A 627 19.60 -8.43 -26.90
N ALA A 628 20.59 -9.26 -26.57
CA ALA A 628 21.72 -9.59 -27.44
C ALA A 628 21.25 -10.14 -28.79
N ARG A 629 20.37 -11.16 -28.78
CA ARG A 629 19.80 -11.77 -29.99
C ARG A 629 19.12 -10.72 -30.89
N SER A 630 18.31 -9.82 -30.31
CA SER A 630 17.66 -8.74 -31.06
C SER A 630 18.64 -7.70 -31.60
N GLN A 631 19.74 -7.38 -30.90
CA GLN A 631 20.76 -6.47 -31.44
C GLN A 631 21.57 -7.12 -32.57
N PHE A 632 21.94 -8.40 -32.45
CA PHE A 632 22.59 -9.14 -33.53
C PHE A 632 21.67 -9.29 -34.76
N GLN A 633 20.36 -9.46 -34.57
CA GLN A 633 19.38 -9.44 -35.67
C GLN A 633 19.40 -8.11 -36.43
N GLU A 634 19.42 -6.98 -35.71
CA GLU A 634 19.50 -5.64 -36.29
C GLU A 634 20.87 -5.29 -36.89
N VAL A 635 21.94 -6.00 -36.49
CA VAL A 635 23.24 -5.99 -37.19
C VAL A 635 23.11 -6.73 -38.52
N LEU A 636 22.61 -7.97 -38.52
CA LEU A 636 22.49 -8.80 -39.73
C LEU A 636 21.50 -8.23 -40.77
N ARG A 637 20.52 -7.44 -40.34
CA ARG A 637 19.64 -6.69 -41.25
C ARG A 637 20.37 -5.58 -42.03
N ARG A 638 21.54 -5.15 -41.58
CA ARG A 638 22.40 -4.12 -42.21
C ARG A 638 23.64 -4.70 -42.87
N ASP A 639 24.26 -5.68 -42.23
CA ASP A 639 25.41 -6.44 -42.71
C ASP A 639 25.07 -7.95 -42.71
N PRO A 640 24.37 -8.45 -43.74
CA PRO A 640 23.99 -9.87 -43.82
C PRO A 640 25.18 -10.82 -43.92
N ASN A 641 26.34 -10.31 -44.33
CA ASN A 641 27.55 -11.07 -44.65
C ASN A 641 28.48 -11.23 -43.44
N ASN A 642 28.10 -10.67 -42.28
CA ASN A 642 28.87 -10.77 -41.05
C ASN A 642 28.89 -12.20 -40.48
N ALA A 643 29.82 -13.03 -40.96
CA ALA A 643 29.89 -14.45 -40.61
C ALA A 643 30.03 -14.71 -39.10
N GLN A 644 30.70 -13.81 -38.37
CA GLN A 644 30.82 -13.87 -36.92
C GLN A 644 29.47 -13.64 -36.24
N VAL A 645 28.82 -12.49 -36.47
CA VAL A 645 27.53 -12.17 -35.85
C VAL A 645 26.42 -13.13 -36.29
N ALA A 646 26.48 -13.65 -37.51
CA ALA A 646 25.60 -14.70 -37.99
C ALA A 646 25.71 -15.97 -37.13
N LEU A 647 26.92 -16.38 -36.76
CA LEU A 647 27.16 -17.55 -35.92
C LEU A 647 26.59 -17.35 -34.50
N GLU A 648 26.84 -16.18 -33.89
CA GLU A 648 26.29 -15.81 -32.57
C GLU A 648 24.74 -15.81 -32.58
N TYR A 649 24.15 -15.17 -33.60
CA TYR A 649 22.70 -15.09 -33.75
C TYR A 649 22.07 -16.47 -34.03
N ALA A 650 22.78 -17.38 -34.71
CA ALA A 650 22.34 -18.75 -34.92
C ALA A 650 22.31 -19.56 -33.61
N PHE A 651 23.38 -19.50 -32.80
CA PHE A 651 23.40 -20.14 -31.48
C PHE A 651 22.33 -19.58 -30.54
N LEU A 652 22.19 -18.25 -30.46
CA LEU A 652 21.15 -17.60 -29.64
C LEU A 652 19.73 -17.92 -30.13
N SER A 653 19.53 -18.17 -31.43
CA SER A 653 18.24 -18.60 -31.97
C SER A 653 17.95 -20.07 -31.64
N TYR A 654 18.96 -20.94 -31.66
CA TYR A 654 18.83 -22.34 -31.23
C TYR A 654 18.50 -22.46 -29.73
N ASP A 655 19.15 -21.67 -28.88
CA ASP A 655 18.82 -21.59 -27.45
C ASP A 655 17.38 -21.09 -27.24
N ALA A 656 16.97 -20.06 -28.00
CA ALA A 656 15.60 -19.54 -28.02
C ALA A 656 14.56 -20.45 -28.72
N LYS A 657 14.95 -21.65 -29.17
CA LYS A 657 14.11 -22.66 -29.87
C LYS A 657 13.57 -22.23 -31.24
N ASP A 658 14.18 -21.20 -31.84
CA ASP A 658 14.02 -20.82 -33.25
C ASP A 658 14.95 -21.68 -34.12
N VAL A 659 14.63 -22.99 -34.16
CA VAL A 659 15.47 -24.05 -34.75
C VAL A 659 15.64 -23.83 -36.26
N ALA A 660 14.57 -23.45 -36.97
CA ALA A 660 14.62 -23.22 -38.42
C ALA A 660 15.56 -22.05 -38.79
N THR A 661 15.53 -20.94 -38.04
CA THR A 661 16.43 -19.80 -38.29
C THR A 661 17.87 -20.13 -37.95
N ALA A 662 18.12 -20.82 -36.82
CA ALA A 662 19.45 -21.31 -36.47
C ALA A 662 20.00 -22.24 -37.57
N ARG A 663 19.21 -23.24 -37.98
CA ARG A 663 19.55 -24.20 -39.04
C ARG A 663 19.88 -23.52 -40.37
N ARG A 664 19.05 -22.57 -40.83
CA ARG A 664 19.31 -21.78 -42.06
C ARG A 664 20.66 -21.09 -42.03
N ILE A 665 21.01 -20.47 -40.90
CA ILE A 665 22.25 -19.70 -40.78
C ILE A 665 23.46 -20.64 -40.69
N PHE A 666 23.38 -21.73 -39.92
CA PHE A 666 24.43 -22.74 -39.92
C PHE A 666 24.62 -23.38 -41.32
N ASP A 667 23.54 -23.66 -42.05
CA ASP A 667 23.59 -24.17 -43.43
C ASP A 667 24.23 -23.19 -44.43
N ARG A 668 24.10 -21.88 -44.19
CA ARG A 668 24.82 -20.85 -44.96
C ARG A 668 26.30 -20.81 -44.60
N LEU A 669 26.60 -20.61 -43.32
CA LEU A 669 27.98 -20.44 -42.81
C LEU A 669 28.87 -21.68 -43.07
N ARG A 670 28.30 -22.89 -43.03
CA ARG A 670 29.07 -24.11 -43.32
C ARG A 670 29.48 -24.22 -44.79
N LYS A 671 28.62 -23.77 -45.73
CA LYS A 671 28.92 -23.68 -47.16
C LYS A 671 29.96 -22.59 -47.46
N GLU A 672 30.03 -21.57 -46.61
CA GLU A 672 31.11 -20.57 -46.57
C GLU A 672 32.40 -21.11 -45.92
N GLY A 673 32.43 -22.38 -45.47
CA GLY A 673 33.61 -23.07 -44.93
C GLY A 673 33.73 -23.09 -43.40
N ASN A 674 32.73 -22.63 -42.66
CA ASN A 674 32.78 -22.58 -41.19
C ASN A 674 32.55 -23.97 -40.56
N ALA A 675 33.62 -24.59 -40.05
CA ALA A 675 33.58 -25.92 -39.43
C ALA A 675 32.70 -26.00 -38.16
N THR A 676 32.59 -24.92 -37.38
CA THR A 676 31.69 -24.86 -36.21
C THR A 676 30.23 -24.87 -36.66
N ALA A 677 29.90 -24.18 -37.77
CA ALA A 677 28.58 -24.22 -38.37
C ALA A 677 28.25 -25.57 -39.01
N GLU A 678 29.21 -26.28 -39.62
CA GLU A 678 29.00 -27.63 -40.18
C GLU A 678 28.59 -28.61 -39.06
N GLN A 679 29.30 -28.62 -37.93
CA GLN A 679 28.96 -29.47 -36.78
C GLN A 679 27.62 -29.07 -36.14
N ALA A 680 27.35 -27.78 -35.99
CA ALA A 680 26.08 -27.28 -35.44
C ALA A 680 24.89 -27.61 -36.36
N PHE A 681 25.06 -27.47 -37.68
CA PHE A 681 24.06 -27.88 -38.67
C PHE A 681 23.79 -29.38 -38.61
N HIS A 682 24.83 -30.23 -38.63
CA HIS A 682 24.68 -31.67 -38.55
C HIS A 682 23.92 -32.10 -37.28
N ASN A 683 24.25 -31.51 -36.14
CA ASN A 683 23.59 -31.80 -34.85
C ASN A 683 22.10 -31.42 -34.81
N ILE A 684 21.65 -30.54 -35.72
CA ILE A 684 20.25 -30.10 -35.82
C ILE A 684 19.52 -30.84 -36.95
N ASP A 685 20.12 -30.96 -38.13
CA ASP A 685 19.46 -31.54 -39.31
C ASP A 685 19.29 -33.05 -39.22
N ALA A 686 20.31 -33.78 -38.74
CA ALA A 686 20.27 -35.25 -38.67
C ALA A 686 19.09 -35.82 -37.84
N PRO A 687 18.80 -35.34 -36.60
CA PRO A 687 17.65 -35.81 -35.85
C PRO A 687 16.30 -35.38 -36.46
N LEU A 688 16.24 -34.20 -37.11
CA LEU A 688 15.03 -33.76 -37.81
C LEU A 688 14.75 -34.63 -39.04
N ALA A 689 15.78 -34.94 -39.83
CA ALA A 689 15.69 -35.84 -40.99
C ALA A 689 15.18 -37.23 -40.58
N ALA A 690 15.82 -37.86 -39.60
CA ALA A 690 15.43 -39.19 -39.12
C ALA A 690 14.03 -39.20 -38.49
N GLY A 691 13.59 -38.09 -37.88
CA GLY A 691 12.22 -37.93 -37.38
C GLY A 691 11.19 -37.84 -38.52
N ILE A 692 11.47 -37.03 -39.53
CA ILE A 692 10.64 -36.86 -40.73
C ILE A 692 10.48 -38.19 -41.47
N ASP A 693 11.57 -38.90 -41.74
CA ASP A 693 11.54 -40.16 -42.49
C ASP A 693 10.82 -41.27 -41.72
N ARG A 694 10.99 -41.32 -40.39
CA ARG A 694 10.24 -42.24 -39.51
C ARG A 694 8.73 -41.99 -39.53
N TRP A 695 8.29 -40.73 -39.56
CA TRP A 695 6.86 -40.42 -39.65
C TRP A 695 6.28 -40.64 -41.06
N LYS A 696 7.07 -40.44 -42.13
CA LYS A 696 6.69 -40.86 -43.48
C LYS A 696 6.46 -42.38 -43.54
N GLU A 697 7.42 -43.16 -43.06
CA GLU A 697 7.32 -44.63 -42.96
C GLU A 697 6.11 -45.10 -42.11
N ALA A 698 5.79 -44.37 -41.03
CA ALA A 698 4.62 -44.67 -40.21
C ALA A 698 3.29 -44.43 -40.95
N ILE A 699 3.17 -43.31 -41.69
CA ILE A 699 1.99 -42.98 -42.49
C ILE A 699 1.83 -43.97 -43.66
N GLU A 700 2.92 -44.33 -44.35
CA GLU A 700 2.93 -45.36 -45.39
C GLU A 700 2.49 -46.74 -44.86
N ARG A 701 2.78 -47.05 -43.59
CA ARG A 701 2.31 -48.25 -42.88
C ARG A 701 0.88 -48.13 -42.32
N GLY A 702 0.17 -47.05 -42.61
CA GLY A 702 -1.25 -46.88 -42.29
C GLY A 702 -1.56 -46.00 -41.07
N ALA A 703 -0.56 -45.34 -40.45
CA ALA A 703 -0.80 -44.38 -39.37
C ALA A 703 -1.30 -43.03 -39.91
N ASN A 704 -2.44 -43.02 -40.60
CA ASN A 704 -3.06 -41.82 -41.16
C ASN A 704 -3.98 -41.14 -40.12
N ASP A 705 -3.40 -40.76 -38.97
CA ASP A 705 -4.10 -40.06 -37.88
C ASP A 705 -3.56 -38.64 -37.63
N PHE A 706 -4.28 -37.87 -36.81
CA PHE A 706 -3.95 -36.49 -36.47
C PHE A 706 -2.48 -36.31 -36.03
N SER A 707 -2.01 -37.20 -35.16
CA SER A 707 -0.71 -37.11 -34.50
C SER A 707 0.42 -37.33 -35.50
N ALA A 708 0.29 -38.36 -36.34
CA ALA A 708 1.26 -38.65 -37.38
C ALA A 708 1.40 -37.50 -38.40
N HIS A 709 0.29 -36.87 -38.79
CA HIS A 709 0.35 -35.67 -39.64
C HIS A 709 0.92 -34.44 -38.91
N TYR A 710 0.50 -34.17 -37.67
CA TYR A 710 0.92 -32.98 -36.92
C TYR A 710 2.40 -33.02 -36.50
N GLU A 711 2.90 -34.16 -36.04
CA GLU A 711 4.31 -34.33 -35.66
C GLU A 711 5.23 -34.25 -36.89
N LEU A 712 4.85 -34.87 -38.01
CA LEU A 712 5.57 -34.73 -39.28
C LEU A 712 5.59 -33.28 -39.76
N ALA A 713 4.47 -32.57 -39.69
CA ALA A 713 4.40 -31.16 -40.06
C ALA A 713 5.28 -30.27 -39.17
N THR A 714 5.27 -30.52 -37.87
CA THR A 714 6.08 -29.79 -36.87
C THR A 714 7.57 -30.01 -37.09
N LEU A 715 8.01 -31.23 -37.38
CA LEU A 715 9.40 -31.55 -37.70
C LEU A 715 9.83 -30.96 -39.06
N ALA A 716 8.94 -30.98 -40.05
CA ALA A 716 9.15 -30.33 -41.34
C ALA A 716 9.30 -28.80 -41.20
N GLU A 717 8.47 -28.13 -40.37
CA GLU A 717 8.59 -26.69 -40.08
C GLU A 717 9.95 -26.38 -39.41
N GLN A 718 10.37 -27.18 -38.43
CA GLN A 718 11.68 -27.02 -37.77
C GLN A 718 12.87 -27.27 -38.71
N ARG A 719 12.71 -28.14 -39.72
CA ARG A 719 13.70 -28.41 -40.77
C ARG A 719 13.60 -27.45 -41.96
N ASP A 720 12.68 -26.48 -41.93
CA ASP A 720 12.40 -25.54 -43.03
C ASP A 720 11.90 -26.22 -44.33
N GLU A 721 11.37 -27.44 -44.23
CA GLU A 721 10.64 -28.13 -45.30
C GLU A 721 9.18 -27.60 -45.38
N LEU A 722 9.04 -26.28 -45.49
CA LEU A 722 7.76 -25.57 -45.38
C LEU A 722 6.63 -26.09 -46.29
N PRO A 723 6.86 -26.55 -47.55
CA PRO A 723 5.81 -27.15 -48.36
C PRO A 723 5.25 -28.46 -47.76
N LEU A 724 6.11 -29.31 -47.19
CA LEU A 724 5.72 -30.55 -46.53
C LEU A 724 5.00 -30.25 -45.20
N ALA A 725 5.49 -29.25 -44.46
CA ALA A 725 4.83 -28.77 -43.25
C ALA A 725 3.41 -28.27 -43.54
N ALA A 726 3.24 -27.46 -44.58
CA ALA A 726 1.92 -26.98 -45.02
C ALA A 726 0.99 -28.13 -45.40
N GLU A 727 1.45 -29.04 -46.26
CA GLU A 727 0.67 -30.21 -46.68
C GLU A 727 0.21 -31.07 -45.49
N HIS A 728 1.08 -31.28 -44.50
CA HIS A 728 0.77 -32.14 -43.37
C HIS A 728 0.01 -31.43 -42.23
N TYR A 729 0.18 -30.12 -42.02
CA TYR A 729 -0.74 -29.36 -41.16
C TYR A 729 -2.14 -29.30 -41.78
N GLU A 730 -2.28 -29.14 -43.10
CA GLU A 730 -3.58 -29.18 -43.76
C GLU A 730 -4.26 -30.56 -43.62
N LYS A 731 -3.51 -31.66 -43.81
CA LYS A 731 -4.01 -33.02 -43.52
C LYS A 731 -4.40 -33.19 -42.04
N ALA A 732 -3.57 -32.73 -41.10
CA ALA A 732 -3.86 -32.81 -39.67
C ALA A 732 -5.15 -32.04 -39.30
N TRP A 733 -5.34 -30.85 -39.85
CA TRP A 733 -6.58 -30.09 -39.67
C TRP A 733 -7.78 -30.81 -40.28
N ARG A 734 -7.69 -31.32 -41.51
CA ARG A 734 -8.78 -32.09 -42.16
C ARG A 734 -9.17 -33.35 -41.37
N VAL A 735 -8.25 -33.97 -40.62
CA VAL A 735 -8.52 -35.12 -39.72
C VAL A 735 -9.18 -34.68 -38.41
N LEU A 736 -8.95 -33.46 -37.92
CA LEU A 736 -9.56 -32.94 -36.69
C LEU A 736 -9.95 -31.44 -36.83
N PRO A 737 -11.02 -31.11 -37.58
CA PRO A 737 -11.31 -29.72 -37.98
C PRO A 737 -11.59 -28.76 -36.82
N ASP A 738 -12.03 -29.28 -35.67
CA ASP A 738 -12.29 -28.51 -34.45
C ASP A 738 -11.01 -27.98 -33.77
N ARG A 739 -9.84 -28.57 -34.07
CA ARG A 739 -8.55 -28.15 -33.48
C ARG A 739 -7.96 -26.98 -34.25
N ARG A 740 -8.53 -25.80 -34.03
CA ARG A 740 -8.25 -24.57 -34.78
C ARG A 740 -6.83 -24.05 -34.61
N SER A 741 -6.08 -24.50 -33.58
CA SER A 741 -4.65 -24.23 -33.45
C SER A 741 -3.87 -24.57 -34.74
N VAL A 742 -4.25 -25.66 -35.43
CA VAL A 742 -3.56 -26.12 -36.64
C VAL A 742 -3.75 -25.17 -37.82
N LEU A 743 -4.87 -24.45 -37.90
CA LEU A 743 -5.06 -23.39 -38.90
C LEU A 743 -4.19 -22.15 -38.61
N VAL A 744 -3.81 -21.91 -37.34
CA VAL A 744 -2.84 -20.87 -36.99
C VAL A 744 -1.43 -21.31 -37.40
N ASP A 745 -1.07 -22.57 -37.17
CA ASP A 745 0.20 -23.15 -37.59
C ASP A 745 0.34 -23.16 -39.13
N LEU A 746 -0.67 -23.66 -39.83
CA LEU A 746 -0.78 -23.63 -41.29
C LEU A 746 -0.74 -22.19 -41.84
N GLY A 747 -1.45 -21.24 -41.20
CA GLY A 747 -1.41 -19.83 -41.55
C GLY A 747 -0.02 -19.20 -41.41
N ARG A 748 0.76 -19.57 -40.38
CA ARG A 748 2.16 -19.16 -40.23
C ARG A 748 3.05 -19.72 -41.34
N VAL A 749 2.91 -21.02 -41.66
CA VAL A 749 3.71 -21.68 -42.71
C VAL A 749 3.35 -21.15 -44.11
N TRP A 750 2.08 -20.96 -44.43
CA TRP A 750 1.66 -20.34 -45.70
C TRP A 750 2.17 -18.91 -45.83
N LYS A 751 2.18 -18.11 -44.76
CA LYS A 751 2.78 -16.77 -44.75
C LYS A 751 4.28 -16.80 -45.03
N ALA A 752 5.00 -17.77 -44.44
CA ALA A 752 6.42 -17.99 -44.72
C ALA A 752 6.71 -18.47 -46.16
N LEU A 753 5.73 -19.13 -46.80
CA LEU A 753 5.75 -19.48 -48.23
C LEU A 753 5.34 -18.33 -49.16
N ASN A 754 5.09 -17.12 -48.65
CA ASN A 754 4.51 -15.96 -49.36
C ASN A 754 3.11 -16.23 -49.96
N ARG A 755 2.38 -17.22 -49.41
CA ARG A 755 1.00 -17.56 -49.77
C ARG A 755 0.02 -16.71 -48.94
N ASP A 756 0.15 -15.38 -49.02
CA ASP A 756 -0.55 -14.44 -48.13
C ASP A 756 -2.08 -14.56 -48.17
N ALA A 757 -2.67 -14.87 -49.33
CA ALA A 757 -4.11 -15.08 -49.49
C ALA A 757 -4.60 -16.34 -48.77
N ASP A 758 -3.84 -17.43 -48.84
CA ASP A 758 -4.13 -18.69 -48.14
C ASP A 758 -3.90 -18.54 -46.63
N ALA A 759 -2.80 -17.88 -46.25
CA ALA A 759 -2.48 -17.57 -44.86
C ALA A 759 -3.58 -16.72 -44.21
N THR A 760 -4.07 -15.70 -44.91
CA THR A 760 -5.20 -14.88 -44.45
C THR A 760 -6.48 -15.71 -44.34
N ALA A 761 -6.75 -16.59 -45.30
CA ALA A 761 -7.90 -17.50 -45.25
C ALA A 761 -7.87 -18.44 -44.02
N ALA A 762 -6.73 -19.12 -43.77
CA ALA A 762 -6.55 -19.99 -42.61
C ALA A 762 -6.68 -19.23 -41.28
N LEU A 763 -6.07 -18.04 -41.18
CA LEU A 763 -6.16 -17.22 -39.97
C LEU A 763 -7.58 -16.65 -39.76
N LEU A 764 -8.33 -16.34 -40.83
CA LEU A 764 -9.74 -15.97 -40.70
C LEU A 764 -10.59 -17.14 -40.19
N ALA A 765 -10.48 -18.33 -40.80
CA ALA A 765 -11.17 -19.54 -40.36
C ALA A 765 -10.78 -19.98 -38.93
N ALA A 766 -9.53 -19.76 -38.51
CA ALA A 766 -9.10 -19.94 -37.13
C ALA A 766 -9.72 -18.90 -36.18
N SER A 767 -9.74 -17.63 -36.58
CA SER A 767 -10.27 -16.52 -35.78
C SER A 767 -11.78 -16.57 -35.53
N ARG A 768 -12.53 -17.24 -36.41
CA ARG A 768 -13.98 -17.52 -36.31
C ARG A 768 -14.26 -18.98 -35.94
N GLY A 769 -13.24 -19.70 -35.46
CA GLY A 769 -13.35 -21.09 -35.04
C GLY A 769 -13.63 -21.24 -33.54
N GLY A 770 -14.07 -22.44 -33.13
CA GLY A 770 -14.57 -22.69 -31.76
C GLY A 770 -13.53 -22.65 -30.63
N GLU A 771 -12.22 -22.63 -30.92
CA GLU A 771 -11.12 -22.68 -29.96
C GLU A 771 -10.53 -21.28 -29.70
N ALA A 772 -10.89 -20.63 -28.58
CA ALA A 772 -10.57 -19.20 -28.41
C ALA A 772 -9.08 -18.86 -28.35
N ARG A 773 -8.21 -19.77 -27.86
CA ARG A 773 -6.75 -19.54 -27.86
C ARG A 773 -6.19 -19.44 -29.29
N ALA A 774 -6.58 -20.35 -30.16
CA ALA A 774 -6.28 -20.27 -31.58
C ALA A 774 -6.87 -19.00 -32.21
N ALA A 775 -8.12 -18.65 -31.85
CA ALA A 775 -8.78 -17.47 -32.37
C ALA A 775 -8.11 -16.14 -31.93
N GLU A 776 -7.51 -16.08 -30.74
CA GLU A 776 -6.67 -14.95 -30.30
C GLU A 776 -5.35 -14.89 -31.08
N MET A 777 -4.60 -16.00 -31.15
CA MET A 777 -3.33 -16.05 -31.89
C MET A 777 -3.52 -15.75 -33.39
N ALA A 778 -4.66 -16.14 -33.96
CA ALA A 778 -5.04 -15.77 -35.32
C ALA A 778 -5.30 -14.26 -35.48
N ARG A 779 -6.02 -13.64 -34.53
CA ARG A 779 -6.27 -12.18 -34.51
C ARG A 779 -4.99 -11.36 -34.35
N GLU A 780 -3.98 -11.88 -33.65
CA GLU A 780 -2.66 -11.23 -33.52
C GLU A 780 -1.81 -11.32 -34.81
N LEU A 781 -2.08 -12.28 -35.70
CA LEU A 781 -1.35 -12.49 -36.96
C LEU A 781 -2.03 -11.88 -38.20
N LEU A 782 -3.33 -11.57 -38.09
CA LEU A 782 -4.14 -10.92 -39.13
C LEU A 782 -3.79 -9.41 -39.27
N PRO A 783 -4.08 -8.79 -40.44
CA PRO A 783 -4.00 -7.34 -40.59
C PRO A 783 -4.92 -6.59 -39.62
N THR A 784 -4.51 -5.39 -39.19
CA THR A 784 -5.32 -4.53 -38.28
C THR A 784 -6.53 -3.86 -38.93
N ARG A 785 -6.76 -4.09 -40.22
CA ARG A 785 -7.97 -3.68 -40.96
C ARG A 785 -9.06 -4.74 -40.85
N TYR A 786 -10.31 -4.36 -41.07
CA TYR A 786 -11.38 -5.35 -41.27
C TYR A 786 -11.10 -6.18 -42.56
N PRO A 787 -11.51 -7.46 -42.62
CA PRO A 787 -11.27 -8.29 -43.80
C PRO A 787 -12.20 -7.93 -44.96
N TYR A 788 -11.75 -8.19 -46.19
CA TYR A 788 -12.53 -7.96 -47.41
C TYR A 788 -13.44 -9.17 -47.73
N VAL A 789 -14.53 -8.93 -48.48
CA VAL A 789 -15.46 -9.98 -48.96
C VAL A 789 -14.74 -11.14 -49.67
N SER A 790 -13.68 -10.85 -50.44
CA SER A 790 -12.85 -11.87 -51.09
C SER A 790 -12.04 -12.72 -50.10
N GLU A 791 -11.60 -12.16 -48.97
CA GLU A 791 -10.87 -12.88 -47.93
C GLU A 791 -11.82 -13.77 -47.10
N PHE A 792 -13.04 -13.29 -46.84
CA PHE A 792 -14.12 -14.11 -46.26
C PHE A 792 -14.50 -15.29 -47.17
N ARG A 793 -14.65 -15.05 -48.48
CA ARG A 793 -14.93 -16.13 -49.46
C ARG A 793 -13.81 -17.16 -49.49
N HIS A 794 -12.55 -16.72 -49.60
CA HIS A 794 -11.39 -17.63 -49.61
C HIS A 794 -11.25 -18.44 -48.30
N ALA A 795 -11.60 -17.85 -47.16
CA ALA A 795 -11.67 -18.54 -45.88
C ALA A 795 -12.81 -19.58 -45.81
N LEU A 796 -13.92 -19.38 -46.55
CA LEU A 796 -15.01 -20.36 -46.71
C LEU A 796 -14.72 -21.40 -47.81
N ASP A 797 -13.88 -21.11 -48.80
CA ASP A 797 -13.38 -22.12 -49.74
C ASP A 797 -12.50 -23.15 -49.01
N LEU A 798 -11.76 -22.69 -47.98
CA LEU A 798 -10.98 -23.54 -47.08
C LEU A 798 -11.85 -24.27 -46.03
N ASP A 799 -12.72 -23.55 -45.32
CA ASP A 799 -13.54 -24.06 -44.22
C ASP A 799 -15.03 -23.76 -44.45
N SER A 800 -15.62 -24.44 -45.44
CA SER A 800 -16.98 -24.18 -45.93
C SER A 800 -18.10 -24.44 -44.92
N ALA A 801 -17.80 -25.20 -43.86
CA ALA A 801 -18.68 -25.51 -42.74
C ALA A 801 -18.69 -24.41 -41.65
N ASN A 802 -17.91 -23.34 -41.79
CA ASN A 802 -17.76 -22.31 -40.77
C ASN A 802 -18.98 -21.38 -40.69
N VAL A 803 -19.92 -21.72 -39.79
CA VAL A 803 -21.17 -20.97 -39.56
C VAL A 803 -20.90 -19.52 -39.17
N GLU A 804 -19.94 -19.25 -38.28
CA GLU A 804 -19.64 -17.89 -37.80
C GLU A 804 -19.03 -17.01 -38.90
N LEU A 805 -18.07 -17.54 -39.65
CA LEU A 805 -17.43 -16.85 -40.77
C LEU A 805 -18.44 -16.55 -41.90
N ARG A 806 -19.34 -17.49 -42.21
CA ARG A 806 -20.42 -17.30 -43.19
C ARG A 806 -21.46 -16.29 -42.70
N ARG A 807 -21.78 -16.30 -41.40
CA ARG A 807 -22.67 -15.31 -40.78
C ARG A 807 -22.09 -13.90 -40.83
N GLU A 808 -20.80 -13.72 -40.52
CA GLU A 808 -20.12 -12.43 -40.69
C GLU A 808 -20.14 -11.95 -42.15
N LEU A 809 -19.90 -12.84 -43.12
CA LEU A 809 -19.99 -12.51 -44.54
C LEU A 809 -21.40 -12.06 -44.95
N ALA A 810 -22.45 -12.78 -44.53
CA ALA A 810 -23.83 -12.44 -44.85
C ALA A 810 -24.24 -11.05 -44.34
N PHE A 811 -23.89 -10.72 -43.09
CA PHE A 811 -24.12 -9.38 -42.53
C PHE A 811 -23.24 -8.30 -43.16
N LEU A 812 -22.01 -8.62 -43.55
CA LEU A 812 -21.12 -7.68 -44.27
C LEU A 812 -21.70 -7.32 -45.64
N LEU A 813 -22.16 -8.30 -46.41
CA LEU A 813 -22.82 -8.08 -47.71
C LEU A 813 -24.08 -7.24 -47.55
N LEU A 814 -24.90 -7.51 -46.54
CA LEU A 814 -26.10 -6.72 -46.25
C LEU A 814 -25.75 -5.26 -45.88
N GLY A 815 -24.75 -5.06 -45.01
CA GLY A 815 -24.28 -3.73 -44.61
C GLY A 815 -23.59 -2.94 -45.75
N MET A 816 -23.01 -3.63 -46.73
CA MET A 816 -22.47 -3.03 -47.95
C MET A 816 -23.54 -2.70 -49.00
N GLY A 817 -24.81 -3.09 -48.79
CA GLY A 817 -25.90 -2.86 -49.75
C GLY A 817 -26.01 -3.91 -50.87
N HIS A 818 -25.53 -5.14 -50.62
CA HIS A 818 -25.63 -6.29 -51.53
C HIS A 818 -26.67 -7.32 -51.01
N PRO A 819 -27.97 -6.96 -50.88
CA PRO A 819 -28.97 -7.82 -50.23
C PRO A 819 -29.19 -9.15 -50.96
N SER A 820 -29.06 -9.21 -52.28
CA SER A 820 -29.23 -10.44 -53.05
C SER A 820 -28.10 -11.47 -52.83
N GLU A 821 -26.87 -11.00 -52.58
CA GLU A 821 -25.76 -11.88 -52.20
C GLU A 821 -25.88 -12.31 -50.74
N ALA A 822 -26.30 -11.40 -49.85
CA ALA A 822 -26.59 -11.72 -48.46
C ALA A 822 -27.74 -12.75 -48.31
N GLU A 823 -28.79 -12.64 -49.13
CA GLU A 823 -29.92 -13.57 -49.13
C GLU A 823 -29.46 -15.01 -49.43
N GLN A 824 -28.49 -15.20 -50.32
CA GLN A 824 -27.93 -16.51 -50.62
C GLN A 824 -27.15 -17.09 -49.42
N GLU A 825 -26.24 -16.32 -48.82
CA GLU A 825 -25.50 -16.78 -47.63
C GLU A 825 -26.44 -17.07 -46.44
N PHE A 826 -27.50 -16.27 -46.26
CA PHE A 826 -28.54 -16.55 -45.25
C PHE A 826 -29.40 -17.78 -45.59
N ARG A 827 -29.66 -18.10 -46.87
CA ARG A 827 -30.32 -19.35 -47.29
C ARG A 827 -29.45 -20.56 -46.95
N ASP A 828 -28.14 -20.49 -47.19
CA ASP A 828 -27.21 -21.58 -46.94
C ASP A 828 -27.00 -21.80 -45.43
N LEU A 829 -26.96 -20.73 -44.62
CA LEU A 829 -27.01 -20.80 -43.15
C LEU A 829 -28.36 -21.33 -42.62
N ALA A 830 -29.46 -21.05 -43.31
CA ALA A 830 -30.79 -21.55 -43.00
C ALA A 830 -31.02 -23.00 -43.45
N ALA A 831 -30.09 -23.65 -44.14
CA ALA A 831 -30.15 -25.06 -44.49
C ALA A 831 -29.61 -25.96 -43.35
N PRO A 832 -30.04 -27.23 -43.24
CA PRO A 832 -29.33 -28.23 -42.44
C PRO A 832 -27.93 -28.51 -43.06
N PRO A 833 -26.89 -28.75 -42.24
CA PRO A 833 -26.92 -28.93 -40.79
C PRO A 833 -26.84 -27.63 -39.98
N ALA A 834 -26.51 -26.48 -40.59
CA ALA A 834 -26.25 -25.22 -39.87
C ALA A 834 -27.48 -24.71 -39.09
N ASN A 835 -28.66 -24.68 -39.75
CA ASN A 835 -29.95 -24.38 -39.13
C ASN A 835 -29.95 -23.07 -38.29
N ASP A 836 -29.19 -22.05 -38.69
CA ASP A 836 -28.95 -20.86 -37.86
C ASP A 836 -30.21 -19.99 -37.73
N LEU A 837 -30.84 -19.99 -36.54
CA LEU A 837 -32.07 -19.24 -36.29
C LEU A 837 -31.91 -17.73 -36.55
N LEU A 838 -30.71 -17.17 -36.36
CA LEU A 838 -30.44 -15.77 -36.66
C LEU A 838 -30.48 -15.52 -38.18
N ALA A 839 -29.80 -16.34 -38.99
CA ALA A 839 -29.90 -16.29 -40.45
C ALA A 839 -31.33 -16.52 -40.96
N VAL A 840 -32.06 -17.49 -40.41
CA VAL A 840 -33.49 -17.75 -40.72
C VAL A 840 -34.32 -16.49 -40.45
N THR A 841 -34.09 -15.81 -39.32
CA THR A 841 -34.79 -14.57 -38.95
C THR A 841 -34.50 -13.45 -39.95
N GLN A 842 -33.24 -13.24 -40.32
CA GLN A 842 -32.84 -12.20 -41.29
C GLN A 842 -33.35 -12.49 -42.70
N LEU A 843 -33.33 -13.76 -43.14
CA LEU A 843 -33.90 -14.19 -44.40
C LEU A 843 -35.41 -13.89 -44.44
N GLY A 844 -36.14 -14.19 -43.36
CA GLY A 844 -37.53 -13.78 -43.19
C GLY A 844 -37.74 -12.27 -43.31
N PHE A 845 -36.88 -11.46 -42.66
CA PHE A 845 -36.97 -9.99 -42.76
C PHE A 845 -36.63 -9.44 -44.16
N LEU A 846 -35.68 -10.03 -44.89
CA LEU A 846 -35.36 -9.63 -46.27
C LEU A 846 -36.53 -9.94 -47.22
N LEU A 847 -37.13 -11.12 -47.09
CA LEU A 847 -38.30 -11.53 -47.88
C LEU A 847 -39.54 -10.69 -47.54
N TYR A 848 -39.75 -10.36 -46.26
CA TYR A 848 -40.86 -9.51 -45.83
C TYR A 848 -40.67 -8.05 -46.26
N GLY A 849 -39.44 -7.52 -46.15
CA GLY A 849 -39.08 -6.15 -46.53
C GLY A 849 -39.17 -5.87 -48.03
N ARG A 850 -39.02 -6.90 -48.89
CA ARG A 850 -39.26 -6.79 -50.34
C ARG A 850 -40.71 -7.06 -50.76
N GLY A 851 -41.61 -7.32 -49.82
CA GLY A 851 -43.05 -7.56 -50.05
C GLY A 851 -43.45 -9.01 -50.31
N ASP A 852 -42.51 -9.96 -50.34
CA ASP A 852 -42.79 -11.40 -50.48
C ASP A 852 -43.22 -12.02 -49.14
N HIS A 853 -44.31 -11.51 -48.57
CA HIS A 853 -44.83 -11.94 -47.26
C HIS A 853 -45.17 -13.44 -47.23
N GLU A 854 -45.62 -14.02 -48.35
CA GLU A 854 -45.82 -15.47 -48.54
C GLU A 854 -44.51 -16.25 -48.37
N ALA A 855 -43.41 -15.79 -48.98
CA ALA A 855 -42.11 -16.47 -48.93
C ALA A 855 -41.39 -16.26 -47.59
N ALA A 856 -41.63 -15.13 -46.91
CA ALA A 856 -41.09 -14.87 -45.57
C ALA A 856 -41.67 -15.81 -44.50
N ARG A 857 -42.94 -16.20 -44.67
CA ARG A 857 -43.74 -16.85 -43.63
C ARG A 857 -43.17 -18.18 -43.11
N PRO A 858 -42.69 -19.12 -43.95
CA PRO A 858 -42.09 -20.37 -43.45
C PRO A 858 -40.82 -20.17 -42.60
N PHE A 859 -40.07 -19.09 -42.84
CA PHE A 859 -38.90 -18.76 -42.01
C PHE A 859 -39.32 -18.17 -40.67
N PHE A 860 -40.33 -17.30 -40.66
CA PHE A 860 -40.93 -16.78 -39.42
C PHE A 860 -41.58 -17.88 -38.58
N ASP A 861 -42.40 -18.75 -39.17
CA ASP A 861 -43.05 -19.86 -38.46
C ASP A 861 -42.01 -20.80 -37.83
N ARG A 862 -40.87 -21.02 -38.50
CA ARG A 862 -39.72 -21.80 -38.00
C ARG A 862 -38.94 -21.12 -36.86
N VAL A 863 -38.90 -19.78 -36.81
CA VAL A 863 -38.33 -19.03 -35.68
C VAL A 863 -39.30 -19.01 -34.50
N LEU A 864 -40.60 -18.83 -34.77
CA LEU A 864 -41.67 -18.85 -33.76
C LEU A 864 -41.88 -20.24 -33.13
N ALA A 865 -41.45 -21.31 -33.80
CA ALA A 865 -41.37 -22.68 -33.29
C ALA A 865 -39.98 -23.05 -32.73
N GLY A 866 -39.03 -22.11 -32.70
CA GLY A 866 -37.68 -22.30 -32.16
C GLY A 866 -37.59 -22.05 -30.65
N ASN A 867 -36.42 -22.34 -30.08
CA ASN A 867 -36.12 -22.13 -28.66
C ASN A 867 -35.52 -20.73 -28.36
N ASP A 868 -35.49 -19.83 -29.34
CA ASP A 868 -34.95 -18.47 -29.21
C ASP A 868 -36.10 -17.46 -29.19
N GLU A 869 -36.63 -17.23 -28.00
CA GLU A 869 -37.82 -16.40 -27.79
C GLU A 869 -37.53 -14.90 -28.03
N ASP A 870 -36.25 -14.51 -28.01
CA ASP A 870 -35.75 -13.17 -28.29
C ASP A 870 -35.77 -12.89 -29.81
N LEU A 871 -35.43 -13.88 -30.65
CA LEU A 871 -35.68 -13.85 -32.10
C LEU A 871 -37.18 -13.98 -32.43
N ALA A 872 -37.92 -14.85 -31.73
CA ALA A 872 -39.36 -14.99 -31.90
C ALA A 872 -40.11 -13.67 -31.61
N ASN A 873 -39.73 -12.92 -30.58
CA ASN A 873 -40.33 -11.62 -30.26
C ASN A 873 -39.99 -10.51 -31.27
N ARG A 874 -38.83 -10.59 -31.95
CA ARG A 874 -38.51 -9.72 -33.10
C ARG A 874 -39.40 -10.05 -34.31
N VAL A 875 -39.65 -11.33 -34.57
CA VAL A 875 -40.59 -11.77 -35.61
C VAL A 875 -42.03 -11.33 -35.30
N ARG A 876 -42.50 -11.50 -34.06
CA ARG A 876 -43.83 -11.03 -33.62
C ARG A 876 -43.99 -9.52 -33.80
N ALA A 877 -42.94 -8.72 -33.56
CA ALA A 877 -42.95 -7.27 -33.76
C ALA A 877 -43.23 -6.89 -35.23
N VAL A 878 -42.52 -7.53 -36.17
CA VAL A 878 -42.66 -7.30 -37.62
C VAL A 878 -44.00 -7.81 -38.15
N LEU A 879 -44.53 -8.90 -37.59
CA LEU A 879 -45.86 -9.41 -37.92
C LEU A 879 -47.01 -8.67 -37.20
N HIS A 880 -46.70 -7.68 -36.36
CA HIS A 880 -47.65 -6.94 -35.51
C HIS A 880 -48.53 -7.84 -34.61
N VAL A 881 -48.01 -9.01 -34.23
CA VAL A 881 -48.65 -9.94 -33.30
C VAL A 881 -48.24 -9.59 -31.87
N GLN A 882 -49.13 -9.84 -30.91
CA GLN A 882 -48.83 -9.64 -29.49
C GLN A 882 -47.56 -10.42 -29.10
N GLN A 883 -46.53 -9.69 -28.66
CA GLN A 883 -45.31 -10.27 -28.13
C GLN A 883 -45.61 -11.05 -26.85
N VAL A 884 -44.89 -12.16 -26.67
CA VAL A 884 -44.97 -12.91 -25.42
C VAL A 884 -44.23 -12.09 -24.37
N GLN A 885 -44.97 -11.61 -23.37
CA GLN A 885 -44.39 -10.88 -22.25
C GLN A 885 -43.68 -11.85 -21.32
N GLU A 886 -42.48 -12.27 -21.72
CA GLU A 886 -41.55 -12.91 -20.82
C GLU A 886 -41.26 -11.99 -19.63
N LYS A 887 -41.24 -12.58 -18.44
CA LYS A 887 -40.43 -12.04 -17.36
C LYS A 887 -38.99 -12.05 -17.90
N PRO A 888 -38.32 -10.88 -18.00
CA PRO A 888 -37.31 -10.66 -19.02
C PRO A 888 -36.24 -11.74 -19.01
N PRO A 889 -35.90 -12.32 -20.17
CA PRO A 889 -34.65 -13.07 -20.30
C PRO A 889 -33.52 -12.15 -19.87
N ASP A 890 -32.66 -12.64 -18.98
CA ASP A 890 -31.37 -12.01 -18.78
C ASP A 890 -30.67 -11.97 -20.14
N ALA A 891 -30.53 -10.78 -20.75
CA ALA A 891 -29.86 -10.60 -22.04
C ALA A 891 -28.40 -11.06 -21.89
N VAL A 892 -28.14 -12.32 -22.29
CA VAL A 892 -27.39 -13.31 -21.48
C VAL A 892 -26.42 -12.65 -20.51
N SER A 893 -26.87 -12.46 -19.26
CA SER A 893 -26.22 -11.52 -18.34
C SER A 893 -24.72 -11.74 -18.33
N ALA A 894 -23.94 -10.66 -18.29
CA ALA A 894 -22.50 -10.78 -18.55
C ALA A 894 -21.81 -11.72 -17.52
N LYS A 895 -22.42 -11.94 -16.35
CA LYS A 895 -22.09 -13.00 -15.39
C LYS A 895 -22.29 -14.43 -15.92
N VAL A 896 -23.38 -14.72 -16.61
CA VAL A 896 -23.65 -16.02 -17.29
C VAL A 896 -22.75 -16.20 -18.51
N MET A 897 -22.49 -15.16 -19.31
CA MET A 897 -21.50 -15.25 -20.39
C MET A 897 -20.10 -15.52 -19.86
N ALA A 898 -19.70 -14.82 -18.79
CA ALA A 898 -18.47 -15.10 -18.06
C ALA A 898 -18.41 -16.56 -17.55
N GLU A 899 -19.50 -17.10 -16.98
CA GLU A 899 -19.52 -18.51 -16.57
C GLU A 899 -19.31 -19.49 -17.72
N ARG A 900 -19.90 -19.23 -18.89
CA ARG A 900 -19.70 -20.04 -20.08
C ARG A 900 -18.24 -19.96 -20.55
N SER A 901 -17.66 -18.76 -20.62
CA SER A 901 -16.25 -18.55 -20.95
C SER A 901 -15.29 -19.20 -19.94
N ILE A 902 -15.55 -19.11 -18.62
CA ILE A 902 -14.75 -19.79 -17.59
C ILE A 902 -14.79 -21.31 -17.78
N LYS A 903 -15.98 -21.88 -17.98
CA LYS A 903 -16.16 -23.34 -18.19
C LYS A 903 -15.51 -23.82 -19.50
N ALA A 904 -15.42 -22.97 -20.51
CA ALA A 904 -14.68 -23.23 -21.75
C ALA A 904 -13.16 -22.95 -21.65
N GLY A 905 -12.67 -22.35 -20.54
CA GLY A 905 -11.27 -21.96 -20.36
C GLY A 905 -10.87 -20.64 -21.06
N TYR A 906 -11.84 -19.90 -21.60
CA TYR A 906 -11.62 -18.71 -22.43
C TYR A 906 -11.45 -17.46 -21.56
N MET A 907 -10.30 -17.38 -20.89
CA MET A 907 -10.10 -16.49 -19.75
C MET A 907 -10.10 -14.99 -20.10
N LYS A 908 -9.70 -14.58 -21.32
CA LYS A 908 -9.81 -13.17 -21.76
C LYS A 908 -11.25 -12.77 -22.06
N ASP A 909 -12.04 -13.64 -22.69
CA ASP A 909 -13.48 -13.40 -22.90
C ASP A 909 -14.24 -13.43 -21.57
N ALA A 910 -13.90 -14.36 -20.67
CA ALA A 910 -14.41 -14.36 -19.30
C ALA A 910 -14.09 -13.04 -18.60
N LEU A 911 -12.86 -12.54 -18.69
CA LEU A 911 -12.46 -11.26 -18.13
C LEU A 911 -13.30 -10.10 -18.68
N LYS A 912 -13.49 -10.04 -20.00
CA LYS A 912 -14.34 -9.03 -20.66
C LYS A 912 -15.79 -9.08 -20.17
N TYR A 913 -16.39 -10.27 -20.10
CA TYR A 913 -17.76 -10.42 -19.62
C TYR A 913 -17.91 -10.16 -18.12
N LEU A 914 -16.89 -10.48 -17.31
CA LEU A 914 -16.87 -10.11 -15.88
C LEU A 914 -16.71 -8.60 -15.67
N GLN A 915 -15.93 -7.91 -16.50
CA GLN A 915 -15.82 -6.44 -16.48
C GLN A 915 -17.20 -5.81 -16.78
N LEU A 916 -17.86 -6.24 -17.86
CA LEU A 916 -19.21 -5.80 -18.21
C LEU A 916 -20.26 -6.13 -17.12
N ALA A 917 -20.10 -7.27 -16.42
CA ALA A 917 -20.97 -7.62 -15.30
C ALA A 917 -20.78 -6.68 -14.10
N HIS A 918 -19.55 -6.27 -13.82
CA HIS A 918 -19.24 -5.31 -12.76
C HIS A 918 -19.59 -3.86 -13.13
N GLU A 919 -19.57 -3.50 -14.41
CA GLU A 919 -20.10 -2.22 -14.89
C GLU A 919 -21.62 -2.13 -14.76
N ALA A 920 -22.32 -3.27 -14.87
CA ALA A 920 -23.77 -3.38 -14.67
C ALA A 920 -24.17 -3.47 -13.18
N ASP A 921 -23.41 -4.22 -12.36
CA ASP A 921 -23.55 -4.26 -10.90
C ASP A 921 -22.19 -4.04 -10.21
N PRO A 922 -21.88 -2.79 -9.83
CA PRO A 922 -20.63 -2.46 -9.14
C PRO A 922 -20.48 -3.05 -7.74
N ASP A 923 -21.53 -3.60 -7.13
CA ASP A 923 -21.51 -4.18 -5.78
C ASP A 923 -21.50 -5.74 -5.78
N ASP A 924 -21.58 -6.39 -6.95
CA ASP A 924 -21.53 -7.87 -7.07
C ASP A 924 -20.15 -8.45 -6.71
N THR A 925 -19.98 -8.79 -5.43
CA THR A 925 -18.73 -9.37 -4.89
C THR A 925 -18.38 -10.77 -5.42
N ASP A 926 -19.31 -11.52 -6.03
CA ASP A 926 -19.02 -12.79 -6.69
C ASP A 926 -18.39 -12.54 -8.08
N VAL A 927 -18.86 -11.52 -8.81
CA VAL A 927 -18.17 -11.04 -10.02
C VAL A 927 -16.77 -10.51 -9.67
N MET A 928 -16.60 -9.77 -8.56
CA MET A 928 -15.27 -9.33 -8.10
C MET A 928 -14.34 -10.50 -7.76
N LEU A 929 -14.84 -11.57 -7.11
CA LEU A 929 -14.06 -12.77 -6.81
C LEU A 929 -13.57 -13.44 -8.09
N ARG A 930 -14.46 -13.58 -9.08
CA ARG A 930 -14.18 -14.18 -10.38
C ARG A 930 -13.24 -13.32 -11.22
N LEU A 931 -13.32 -11.98 -11.14
CA LEU A 931 -12.32 -11.07 -11.71
C LEU A 931 -10.94 -11.35 -11.11
N GLY A 932 -10.85 -11.46 -9.78
CA GLY A 932 -9.61 -11.84 -9.08
C GLY A 932 -8.99 -13.12 -9.63
N TRP A 933 -9.79 -14.18 -9.80
CA TRP A 933 -9.33 -15.44 -10.39
C TRP A 933 -8.97 -15.32 -11.88
N ALA A 934 -9.74 -14.59 -12.68
CA ALA A 934 -9.48 -14.42 -14.11
C ALA A 934 -8.18 -13.65 -14.39
N TYR A 935 -7.93 -12.56 -13.67
CA TYR A 935 -6.65 -11.83 -13.76
C TYR A 935 -5.46 -12.69 -13.27
N ASN A 936 -5.64 -13.51 -12.23
CA ASN A 936 -4.61 -14.43 -11.73
C ASN A 936 -4.23 -15.49 -12.80
N LEU A 937 -5.23 -16.12 -13.40
CA LEU A 937 -5.06 -17.11 -14.47
C LEU A 937 -4.50 -16.51 -15.78
N LEU A 938 -4.56 -15.18 -15.94
CA LEU A 938 -3.92 -14.42 -17.01
C LEU A 938 -2.55 -13.83 -16.63
N HIS A 939 -1.99 -14.20 -15.46
CA HIS A 939 -0.72 -13.69 -14.91
C HIS A 939 -0.67 -12.16 -14.70
N GLN A 940 -1.84 -11.55 -14.44
CA GLN A 940 -2.01 -10.12 -14.16
C GLN A 940 -2.19 -9.87 -12.66
N ASP A 941 -1.28 -10.42 -11.85
CA ASP A 941 -1.35 -10.53 -10.39
C ASP A 941 -1.71 -9.21 -9.66
N VAL A 942 -1.26 -8.06 -10.18
CA VAL A 942 -1.56 -6.74 -9.61
C VAL A 942 -3.06 -6.44 -9.67
N GLN A 943 -3.72 -6.76 -10.78
CA GLN A 943 -5.16 -6.61 -10.92
C GLN A 943 -5.90 -7.69 -10.11
N ALA A 944 -5.40 -8.93 -10.10
CA ALA A 944 -5.97 -9.99 -9.26
C ALA A 944 -6.03 -9.58 -7.77
N VAL A 945 -4.95 -9.00 -7.25
CA VAL A 945 -4.87 -8.48 -5.86
C VAL A 945 -5.82 -7.30 -5.64
N TYR A 946 -6.06 -6.45 -6.63
CA TYR A 946 -7.09 -5.41 -6.54
C TYR A 946 -8.50 -6.01 -6.41
N TRP A 947 -8.89 -6.92 -7.29
CA TRP A 947 -10.24 -7.51 -7.33
C TRP A 947 -10.54 -8.43 -6.14
N PHE A 948 -9.59 -9.30 -5.74
CA PHE A 948 -9.71 -10.02 -4.47
C PHE A 948 -9.73 -9.05 -3.26
N GLY A 949 -9.05 -7.90 -3.37
CA GLY A 949 -9.02 -6.84 -2.37
C GLY A 949 -10.37 -6.17 -2.12
N LEU A 950 -11.22 -6.14 -3.15
CA LEU A 950 -12.63 -5.74 -3.06
C LEU A 950 -13.51 -6.90 -2.60
N ALA A 951 -13.47 -8.05 -3.29
CA ALA A 951 -14.33 -9.21 -3.04
C ALA A 951 -14.28 -9.74 -1.60
N ARG A 952 -13.13 -9.63 -0.92
CA ARG A 952 -12.96 -10.00 0.51
C ARG A 952 -13.78 -9.15 1.49
N GLN A 953 -14.42 -8.08 1.03
CA GLN A 953 -15.32 -7.23 1.80
C GLN A 953 -16.80 -7.67 1.69
N SER A 954 -17.06 -8.77 0.97
CA SER A 954 -18.39 -9.38 0.84
C SER A 954 -19.03 -9.72 2.19
N SER A 955 -20.35 -9.63 2.22
CA SER A 955 -21.19 -10.15 3.32
C SER A 955 -21.36 -11.68 3.26
N ASP A 956 -21.04 -12.35 2.16
CA ASP A 956 -20.98 -13.82 2.10
C ASP A 956 -19.64 -14.33 2.67
N PRO A 957 -19.64 -15.11 3.77
CA PRO A 957 -18.41 -15.62 4.38
C PRO A 957 -17.58 -16.54 3.46
N LYS A 958 -18.18 -17.21 2.48
CA LYS A 958 -17.48 -18.08 1.52
C LYS A 958 -16.70 -17.25 0.51
N ILE A 959 -17.36 -16.27 -0.11
CA ILE A 959 -16.75 -15.33 -1.06
C ILE A 959 -15.64 -14.55 -0.35
N ALA A 960 -15.93 -14.03 0.84
CA ALA A 960 -14.96 -13.28 1.62
C ALA A 960 -13.72 -14.12 1.98
N ALA A 961 -13.91 -15.37 2.44
CA ALA A 961 -12.80 -16.27 2.78
C ALA A 961 -12.01 -16.76 1.56
N GLU A 962 -12.64 -16.91 0.39
CA GLU A 962 -11.91 -17.30 -0.82
C GLU A 962 -11.12 -16.15 -1.42
N ALA A 963 -11.72 -14.96 -1.52
CA ALA A 963 -11.04 -13.75 -1.95
C ALA A 963 -9.86 -13.44 -1.02
N ASP A 964 -10.02 -13.58 0.30
CA ASP A 964 -8.93 -13.41 1.26
C ASP A 964 -7.79 -14.43 1.07
N ARG A 965 -8.06 -15.68 0.67
CA ARG A 965 -7.00 -16.64 0.26
C ARG A 965 -6.27 -16.16 -0.99
N GLY A 966 -6.99 -15.83 -2.07
CA GLY A 966 -6.40 -15.36 -3.33
C GLY A 966 -5.56 -14.09 -3.13
N TRP A 967 -6.10 -13.14 -2.37
CA TRP A 967 -5.45 -11.89 -1.98
C TRP A 967 -4.14 -12.14 -1.23
N ARG A 968 -4.15 -12.96 -0.16
CA ARG A 968 -2.95 -13.25 0.66
C ARG A 968 -1.86 -13.94 -0.16
N ASN A 969 -2.23 -14.87 -1.04
CA ASN A 969 -1.28 -15.63 -1.84
C ASN A 969 -0.50 -14.71 -2.81
N LEU A 970 -1.21 -13.85 -3.56
CA LEU A 970 -0.59 -13.00 -4.58
C LEU A 970 0.03 -11.72 -4.02
N ARG A 971 -0.53 -11.14 -2.95
CA ARG A 971 -0.11 -9.83 -2.43
C ARG A 971 1.38 -9.77 -2.08
N SER A 972 1.92 -10.81 -1.44
CA SER A 972 3.34 -10.84 -1.06
C SER A 972 4.32 -10.88 -2.25
N ALA A 973 3.85 -11.18 -3.46
CA ALA A 973 4.63 -11.06 -4.69
C ALA A 973 4.54 -9.66 -5.32
N THR A 974 3.42 -8.95 -5.13
CA THR A 974 3.13 -7.64 -5.76
C THR A 974 3.44 -6.43 -4.89
N GLU A 975 3.54 -6.56 -3.56
CA GLU A 975 3.88 -5.44 -2.67
C GLU A 975 5.27 -4.86 -2.95
N ALA A 976 5.42 -3.55 -2.73
CA ALA A 976 6.71 -2.88 -2.82
C ALA A 976 7.68 -3.34 -1.70
N PHE A 977 7.16 -3.71 -0.53
CA PHE A 977 7.92 -4.29 0.57
C PHE A 977 7.37 -5.68 0.88
N ARG A 978 8.25 -6.66 1.07
CA ARG A 978 7.88 -8.02 1.45
C ARG A 978 8.61 -8.41 2.73
N PHE A 979 7.88 -8.91 3.72
CA PHE A 979 8.41 -9.33 5.02
C PHE A 979 8.39 -10.85 5.14
N THR A 980 9.55 -11.50 4.94
CA THR A 980 9.74 -12.93 5.17
C THR A 980 10.33 -13.16 6.56
N ALA A 981 9.75 -14.07 7.35
CA ALA A 981 10.37 -14.56 8.57
C ALA A 981 10.32 -16.09 8.60
N TRP A 982 11.40 -16.74 9.01
CA TRP A 982 11.47 -18.18 9.14
C TRP A 982 12.41 -18.64 10.24
N LEU A 983 12.13 -19.82 10.80
CA LEU A 983 12.90 -20.47 11.84
C LEU A 983 12.89 -22.00 11.65
N TYR A 984 14.02 -22.61 11.96
CA TYR A 984 14.23 -24.06 11.93
C TYR A 984 15.01 -24.52 13.17
N PRO A 985 14.36 -24.59 14.35
CA PRO A 985 14.89 -25.32 15.48
C PRO A 985 14.96 -26.83 15.18
N MET A 986 16.11 -27.44 15.48
CA MET A 986 16.32 -28.89 15.32
C MET A 986 17.21 -29.47 16.41
N PHE A 987 16.89 -30.68 16.88
CA PHE A 987 17.77 -31.51 17.70
C PHE A 987 18.58 -32.48 16.83
N SER A 988 19.81 -32.80 17.22
CA SER A 988 20.67 -33.78 16.54
C SER A 988 21.45 -34.64 17.54
N THR A 989 21.37 -35.97 17.40
CA THR A 989 22.14 -36.90 18.25
C THR A 989 23.64 -36.90 17.95
N ARG A 990 24.08 -36.51 16.74
CA ARG A 990 25.52 -36.33 16.42
C ARG A 990 26.21 -35.32 17.34
N TRP A 991 25.48 -34.28 17.74
CA TRP A 991 25.97 -33.23 18.64
C TRP A 991 25.41 -33.36 20.07
N HIS A 992 24.36 -34.17 20.26
CA HIS A 992 23.56 -34.27 21.49
C HIS A 992 22.90 -32.94 21.90
N ASP A 993 22.67 -32.05 20.95
CA ASP A 993 22.32 -30.64 21.18
C ASP A 993 21.12 -30.21 20.32
N ALA A 994 20.44 -29.16 20.76
CA ALA A 994 19.38 -28.49 20.03
C ALA A 994 19.88 -27.14 19.47
N PHE A 995 19.64 -26.94 18.18
CA PHE A 995 20.07 -25.80 17.40
C PHE A 995 18.87 -24.92 17.07
N GLY A 996 19.10 -23.61 17.00
CA GLY A 996 18.15 -22.65 16.44
C GLY A 996 18.82 -21.82 15.35
N TYR A 997 18.32 -21.95 14.13
CA TYR A 997 18.56 -20.97 13.06
C TYR A 997 17.25 -20.28 12.71
N GLY A 998 17.27 -18.96 12.49
CA GLY A 998 16.16 -18.24 11.89
C GLY A 998 16.59 -16.92 11.26
N GLN A 999 15.76 -16.39 10.36
CA GLN A 999 15.94 -15.07 9.76
C GLN A 999 14.61 -14.35 9.64
N VAL A 1000 14.56 -13.10 10.11
CA VAL A 1000 13.58 -12.08 9.70
C VAL A 1000 14.23 -11.23 8.61
N LYS A 1001 13.53 -10.96 7.51
CA LYS A 1001 14.02 -10.14 6.40
C LYS A 1001 12.89 -9.32 5.78
N ALA A 1002 13.16 -8.05 5.51
CA ALA A 1002 12.28 -7.15 4.77
C ALA A 1002 12.96 -6.77 3.45
N ASP A 1003 12.48 -7.27 2.31
CA ASP A 1003 13.01 -6.96 0.97
C ASP A 1003 12.14 -5.96 0.19
N LEU A 1004 12.79 -5.00 -0.47
CA LEU A 1004 12.17 -3.96 -1.29
C LEU A 1004 12.21 -4.35 -2.77
N ARG A 1005 11.05 -4.35 -3.44
CA ARG A 1005 10.92 -4.58 -4.88
C ARG A 1005 11.20 -3.28 -5.64
N THR A 1006 12.42 -3.15 -6.19
CA THR A 1006 12.86 -1.96 -6.95
C THR A 1006 12.43 -1.94 -8.42
N GLY A 1007 12.18 -3.12 -9.00
CA GLY A 1007 12.03 -3.33 -10.45
C GLY A 1007 13.33 -3.57 -11.21
N LEU A 1008 14.49 -3.25 -10.62
CA LEU A 1008 15.81 -3.26 -11.27
C LEU A 1008 16.53 -4.62 -11.21
N GLY A 1009 15.81 -5.75 -11.22
CA GLY A 1009 16.38 -7.10 -11.04
C GLY A 1009 16.95 -7.40 -9.63
N PHE A 1010 17.27 -6.37 -8.83
CA PHE A 1010 17.80 -6.49 -7.48
C PHE A 1010 16.79 -6.08 -6.40
N ARG A 1011 16.94 -6.65 -5.20
CA ARG A 1011 16.15 -6.35 -4.01
C ARG A 1011 17.08 -6.00 -2.85
N PRO A 1012 17.22 -4.72 -2.47
CA PRO A 1012 17.85 -4.38 -1.20
C PRO A 1012 16.93 -4.84 -0.07
N TYR A 1013 17.53 -5.33 1.02
CA TYR A 1013 16.81 -5.88 2.15
C TYR A 1013 17.50 -5.56 3.47
N LEU A 1014 16.70 -5.40 4.53
CA LEU A 1014 17.18 -5.42 5.91
C LEU A 1014 16.91 -6.81 6.48
N SER A 1015 17.86 -7.41 7.20
CA SER A 1015 17.66 -8.71 7.86
C SER A 1015 18.22 -8.79 9.27
N VAL A 1016 17.60 -9.66 10.06
CA VAL A 1016 18.04 -10.07 11.39
C VAL A 1016 18.06 -11.60 11.42
N ARG A 1017 19.25 -12.20 11.54
CA ARG A 1017 19.42 -13.64 11.77
C ARG A 1017 19.60 -13.94 13.25
N PHE A 1018 19.19 -15.13 13.64
CA PHE A 1018 19.37 -15.71 14.96
C PHE A 1018 20.05 -17.07 14.77
N VAL A 1019 21.23 -17.29 15.37
CA VAL A 1019 22.00 -18.53 15.22
C VAL A 1019 22.54 -18.95 16.59
N GLY A 1020 22.20 -20.15 17.05
CA GLY A 1020 22.59 -20.60 18.38
C GLY A 1020 22.33 -22.08 18.69
N ASP A 1021 22.81 -22.50 19.85
CA ASP A 1021 22.66 -23.84 20.42
C ASP A 1021 22.14 -23.79 21.87
N SER A 1022 21.73 -24.94 22.40
CA SER A 1022 21.08 -25.04 23.72
C SER A 1022 22.05 -25.26 24.88
N ARG A 1023 23.31 -25.63 24.60
CA ARG A 1023 24.32 -26.00 25.60
C ARG A 1023 25.38 -24.92 25.85
N GLN A 1024 25.31 -23.82 25.10
CA GLN A 1024 26.20 -22.66 25.19
C GLN A 1024 27.67 -23.01 24.90
N THR A 1025 27.92 -24.07 24.12
CA THR A 1025 29.22 -24.74 24.02
C THR A 1025 30.25 -24.02 23.14
N THR A 1026 30.04 -22.73 22.84
CA THR A 1026 30.84 -21.93 21.89
C THR A 1026 31.37 -20.64 22.54
N THR A 1027 32.42 -20.77 23.35
CA THR A 1027 33.23 -19.63 23.81
C THR A 1027 34.06 -19.04 22.66
N ILE A 1028 33.46 -18.18 21.83
CA ILE A 1028 34.17 -17.38 20.82
C ILE A 1028 34.98 -16.28 21.54
N ALA A 1029 36.12 -16.69 22.09
CA ALA A 1029 37.16 -15.79 22.59
C ALA A 1029 38.32 -15.67 21.59
N ASN A 1030 38.78 -16.79 20.99
CA ASN A 1030 39.93 -16.83 20.06
C ASN A 1030 39.97 -18.14 19.20
N GLY A 1031 38.86 -18.57 18.60
CA GLY A 1031 38.89 -19.77 17.73
C GLY A 1031 37.63 -20.00 16.87
N PRO A 1032 37.73 -20.82 15.81
CA PRO A 1032 36.56 -21.22 15.00
C PRO A 1032 35.60 -22.10 15.82
N PRO A 1033 34.30 -22.08 15.53
CA PRO A 1033 33.33 -22.88 16.26
C PRO A 1033 33.49 -24.38 15.90
N GLN A 1034 33.15 -25.29 16.82
CA GLN A 1034 33.26 -26.73 16.56
C GLN A 1034 32.06 -27.32 15.77
N TYR A 1035 31.09 -26.47 15.42
CA TYR A 1035 29.87 -26.76 14.66
C TYR A 1035 29.13 -25.47 14.28
N LEU A 1036 27.98 -25.58 13.59
CA LEU A 1036 27.15 -24.50 13.05
C LEU A 1036 26.41 -23.62 14.11
N SER A 1037 27.05 -23.30 15.23
CA SER A 1037 26.53 -22.33 16.22
C SER A 1037 27.44 -21.12 16.33
N GLU A 1038 26.83 -19.94 16.35
CA GLU A 1038 27.52 -18.65 16.51
C GLU A 1038 27.12 -17.93 17.81
N SER A 1039 26.15 -18.47 18.55
CA SER A 1039 25.47 -17.85 19.71
C SER A 1039 25.23 -16.34 19.56
N SER A 1040 24.73 -15.92 18.40
CA SER A 1040 24.65 -14.53 17.99
C SER A 1040 23.34 -14.16 17.30
N VAL A 1041 22.98 -12.88 17.41
CA VAL A 1041 22.00 -12.21 16.55
C VAL A 1041 22.77 -11.34 15.57
N ILE A 1042 22.51 -11.47 14.27
CA ILE A 1042 23.22 -10.73 13.22
C ILE A 1042 22.23 -9.77 12.55
N VAL A 1043 22.50 -8.47 12.60
CA VAL A 1043 21.69 -7.43 11.95
C VAL A 1043 22.45 -6.89 10.75
N GLY A 1044 21.90 -7.04 9.55
CA GLY A 1044 22.58 -6.68 8.31
C GLY A 1044 21.68 -6.04 7.25
N LEU A 1045 22.30 -5.18 6.44
CA LEU A 1045 21.73 -4.62 5.23
C LEU A 1045 22.34 -5.36 4.03
N GLY A 1046 21.50 -5.84 3.11
CA GLY A 1046 21.95 -6.65 1.99
C GLY A 1046 21.23 -6.36 0.68
N LEU A 1047 21.69 -7.04 -0.36
CA LEU A 1047 21.15 -7.04 -1.72
C LEU A 1047 21.03 -8.48 -2.19
N ALA A 1048 19.91 -8.82 -2.83
CA ALA A 1048 19.69 -10.13 -3.47
C ALA A 1048 19.11 -9.94 -4.86
N THR A 1049 19.45 -10.82 -5.81
CA THR A 1049 18.79 -10.85 -7.12
C THR A 1049 17.34 -11.33 -6.98
N THR A 1050 16.49 -10.99 -7.95
CA THR A 1050 15.26 -11.76 -8.20
C THR A 1050 15.63 -13.23 -8.49
N PRO A 1051 14.91 -14.22 -7.93
CA PRO A 1051 15.21 -15.63 -8.18
C PRO A 1051 15.11 -15.96 -9.66
N TRP A 1052 16.23 -16.33 -10.29
CA TRP A 1052 16.29 -16.77 -11.68
C TRP A 1052 16.37 -18.30 -11.68
N HIS A 1053 15.35 -18.97 -12.22
CA HIS A 1053 15.33 -20.44 -12.32
C HIS A 1053 15.50 -21.21 -10.98
N GLY A 1054 15.31 -20.55 -9.84
CA GLY A 1054 15.55 -21.08 -8.48
C GLY A 1054 16.88 -20.65 -7.85
N LEU A 1055 17.77 -19.99 -8.61
CA LEU A 1055 19.04 -19.44 -8.15
C LEU A 1055 18.87 -17.98 -7.67
N VAL A 1056 19.50 -17.64 -6.56
CA VAL A 1056 19.60 -16.29 -5.99
C VAL A 1056 21.06 -15.99 -5.67
N VAL A 1057 21.57 -14.85 -6.17
CA VAL A 1057 22.84 -14.27 -5.70
C VAL A 1057 22.51 -13.27 -4.60
N TRP A 1058 23.23 -13.29 -3.49
CA TRP A 1058 23.02 -12.33 -2.39
C TRP A 1058 24.32 -11.91 -1.70
N GLY A 1059 24.31 -10.70 -1.12
CA GLY A 1059 25.37 -10.16 -0.28
C GLY A 1059 24.78 -9.33 0.86
N GLU A 1060 25.51 -9.24 1.98
CA GLU A 1060 25.05 -8.58 3.20
C GLU A 1060 26.22 -8.03 4.03
N ALA A 1061 26.04 -6.84 4.58
CA ALA A 1061 26.97 -6.20 5.51
C ALA A 1061 26.22 -5.78 6.78
N GLY A 1062 26.77 -6.10 7.94
CA GLY A 1062 26.09 -5.90 9.23
C GLY A 1062 27.00 -6.03 10.44
N GLU A 1063 26.37 -6.16 11.60
CA GLU A 1063 27.02 -6.46 12.87
C GLU A 1063 26.43 -7.74 13.48
N SER A 1064 27.31 -8.56 14.04
CA SER A 1064 26.95 -9.71 14.87
C SER A 1064 27.07 -9.35 16.35
N PHE A 1065 25.99 -9.62 17.09
CA PHE A 1065 25.84 -9.38 18.52
C PHE A 1065 25.80 -10.75 19.21
N ASN A 1066 26.93 -11.17 19.79
CA ASN A 1066 26.96 -12.41 20.55
C ASN A 1066 26.21 -12.24 21.87
N TYR A 1067 25.18 -13.05 22.11
CA TYR A 1067 24.28 -12.87 23.26
C TYR A 1067 24.77 -13.60 24.53
N LEU A 1068 25.88 -14.33 24.46
CA LEU A 1068 26.54 -14.95 25.63
C LEU A 1068 27.73 -14.12 26.13
N SER A 1069 28.51 -13.52 25.24
CA SER A 1069 29.69 -12.70 25.58
C SER A 1069 29.43 -11.19 25.51
N HIS A 1070 28.26 -10.76 25.03
CA HIS A 1070 27.89 -9.37 24.76
C HIS A 1070 28.79 -8.61 23.75
N HIS A 1071 29.72 -9.31 23.08
CA HIS A 1071 30.62 -8.71 22.11
C HIS A 1071 29.89 -8.38 20.79
N ARG A 1072 30.33 -7.30 20.14
CA ARG A 1072 29.88 -6.87 18.81
C ARG A 1072 31.03 -6.99 17.82
N LEU A 1073 30.79 -7.59 16.66
CA LEU A 1073 31.78 -7.77 15.61
C LEU A 1073 31.16 -7.49 14.23
N PRO A 1074 31.85 -6.81 13.30
CA PRO A 1074 31.40 -6.69 11.91
C PRO A 1074 31.16 -8.07 11.28
N ASP A 1075 30.08 -8.17 10.49
CA ASP A 1075 29.64 -9.41 9.86
C ASP A 1075 29.31 -9.14 8.38
N TYR A 1076 30.18 -9.63 7.50
CA TYR A 1076 29.98 -9.60 6.05
C TYR A 1076 29.75 -11.02 5.54
N ARG A 1077 28.68 -11.21 4.76
CA ARG A 1077 28.33 -12.49 4.13
C ARG A 1077 27.92 -12.28 2.68
N GLY A 1078 28.04 -13.32 1.88
CA GLY A 1078 27.50 -13.35 0.52
C GLY A 1078 27.55 -14.74 -0.06
N GLY A 1079 26.72 -15.01 -1.06
CA GLY A 1079 26.59 -16.37 -1.55
C GLY A 1079 25.65 -16.57 -2.74
N LEU A 1080 25.60 -17.84 -3.14
CA LEU A 1080 24.72 -18.38 -4.16
C LEU A 1080 23.78 -19.39 -3.49
N SER A 1081 22.48 -19.17 -3.61
CA SER A 1081 21.44 -20.05 -3.04
C SER A 1081 20.57 -20.59 -4.18
N LEU A 1082 20.59 -21.91 -4.39
CA LEU A 1082 19.76 -22.63 -5.36
C LEU A 1082 18.70 -23.45 -4.63
N ALA A 1083 17.43 -23.20 -4.91
CA ALA A 1083 16.31 -24.01 -4.44
C ALA A 1083 15.42 -24.43 -5.60
N ARG A 1084 15.19 -25.74 -5.76
CA ARG A 1084 14.27 -26.32 -6.75
C ARG A 1084 13.48 -27.47 -6.14
N GLY A 1085 12.23 -27.62 -6.57
CA GLY A 1085 11.40 -28.77 -6.27
C GLY A 1085 10.51 -29.13 -7.45
N THR A 1086 10.16 -30.39 -7.57
CA THR A 1086 9.25 -30.91 -8.61
C THR A 1086 8.35 -32.01 -8.04
N GLY A 1087 7.21 -32.22 -8.69
CA GLY A 1087 6.17 -33.14 -8.25
C GLY A 1087 5.38 -32.64 -7.03
N HIS A 1088 4.87 -33.58 -6.25
CA HIS A 1088 3.86 -33.35 -5.23
C HIS A 1088 4.51 -32.90 -3.92
N SER A 1089 4.72 -31.59 -3.73
CA SER A 1089 5.22 -31.04 -2.46
C SER A 1089 4.35 -31.42 -1.26
N LEU A 1090 4.83 -31.18 -0.03
CA LEU A 1090 4.17 -31.58 1.22
C LEU A 1090 2.72 -31.07 1.36
N ARG A 1091 2.35 -30.00 0.65
CA ARG A 1091 1.00 -29.41 0.65
C ARG A 1091 0.30 -29.47 -0.71
N ALA A 1092 0.72 -30.38 -1.59
CA ALA A 1092 0.03 -30.65 -2.85
C ALA A 1092 -1.44 -31.05 -2.64
N GLU A 1093 -2.28 -30.79 -3.64
CA GLU A 1093 -3.71 -31.14 -3.68
C GLU A 1093 -3.96 -32.66 -3.68
N THR A 1094 -3.02 -33.43 -4.22
CA THR A 1094 -3.09 -34.88 -4.42
C THR A 1094 -1.80 -35.59 -3.95
N PRO A 1095 -1.87 -36.86 -3.51
CA PRO A 1095 -0.70 -37.72 -3.30
C PRO A 1095 0.15 -37.90 -4.56
N GLY A 1096 1.44 -38.20 -4.41
CA GLY A 1096 2.34 -38.45 -5.55
C GLY A 1096 3.84 -38.32 -5.23
N TRP A 1097 4.68 -38.59 -6.22
CA TRP A 1097 6.15 -38.49 -6.11
C TRP A 1097 6.62 -37.04 -6.04
N PHE A 1098 7.76 -36.79 -5.37
CA PHE A 1098 8.43 -35.50 -5.34
C PHE A 1098 9.96 -35.63 -5.31
N ALA A 1099 10.63 -34.58 -5.76
CA ALA A 1099 12.04 -34.33 -5.49
C ALA A 1099 12.23 -32.86 -5.05
N ASP A 1100 13.06 -32.61 -4.04
CA ASP A 1100 13.57 -31.26 -3.75
C ASP A 1100 15.09 -31.24 -3.61
N ILE A 1101 15.69 -30.13 -4.03
CA ILE A 1101 17.12 -29.85 -3.88
C ILE A 1101 17.32 -28.40 -3.41
N ALA A 1102 18.10 -28.26 -2.35
CA ALA A 1102 18.61 -27.00 -1.84
C ALA A 1102 20.14 -27.03 -1.91
N SER A 1103 20.77 -25.90 -2.24
CA SER A 1103 22.23 -25.76 -2.22
C SER A 1103 22.63 -24.31 -1.96
N ASP A 1104 23.56 -24.12 -1.04
CA ASP A 1104 24.03 -22.81 -0.60
C ASP A 1104 25.56 -22.79 -0.61
N ALA A 1105 26.15 -21.84 -1.32
CA ALA A 1105 27.59 -21.52 -1.24
C ALA A 1105 27.73 -20.15 -0.59
N VAL A 1106 28.28 -20.07 0.63
CA VAL A 1106 28.23 -18.88 1.48
C VAL A 1106 29.60 -18.53 2.06
N PHE A 1107 30.10 -17.35 1.67
CA PHE A 1107 31.24 -16.70 2.31
C PHE A 1107 30.83 -16.12 3.68
N VAL A 1108 31.65 -16.35 4.72
CA VAL A 1108 31.44 -15.80 6.07
C VAL A 1108 32.74 -15.18 6.58
N SER A 1109 32.85 -13.85 6.48
CA SER A 1109 34.04 -13.08 6.91
C SER A 1109 34.56 -13.41 8.31
N ARG A 1110 33.66 -13.63 9.30
CA ARG A 1110 34.04 -13.96 10.68
C ARG A 1110 34.58 -15.37 10.89
N PHE A 1111 34.31 -16.32 9.99
CA PHE A 1111 34.83 -17.68 10.07
C PHE A 1111 36.22 -17.75 9.40
N ASN A 1112 37.15 -16.90 9.83
CA ASN A 1112 38.47 -16.73 9.17
C ASN A 1112 38.38 -16.46 7.64
N LYS A 1113 37.30 -15.83 7.17
CA LYS A 1113 36.99 -15.59 5.74
C LYS A 1113 36.70 -16.87 4.91
N ASP A 1114 36.26 -17.94 5.56
CA ASP A 1114 35.86 -19.21 4.95
C ASP A 1114 34.65 -19.10 3.98
N VAL A 1115 34.53 -20.11 3.11
CA VAL A 1115 33.42 -20.31 2.16
C VAL A 1115 32.82 -21.70 2.39
N LEU A 1116 31.64 -21.72 2.99
CA LEU A 1116 30.89 -22.95 3.27
C LEU A 1116 30.05 -23.34 2.05
N PHE A 1117 30.16 -24.58 1.59
CA PHE A 1117 29.25 -25.18 0.62
C PHE A 1117 28.35 -26.21 1.32
N TYR A 1118 27.04 -26.06 1.17
CA TYR A 1118 26.03 -26.98 1.66
C TYR A 1118 25.12 -27.42 0.51
N ASN A 1119 24.83 -28.72 0.44
CA ASN A 1119 23.88 -29.31 -0.49
C ASN A 1119 22.97 -30.29 0.25
N GLN A 1120 21.69 -30.30 -0.12
CA GLN A 1120 20.67 -31.18 0.40
C GLN A 1120 19.73 -31.59 -0.73
N GLY A 1121 19.69 -32.89 -1.05
CA GLY A 1121 18.73 -33.50 -1.97
C GLY A 1121 17.77 -34.45 -1.24
N ARG A 1122 16.48 -34.38 -1.60
CA ARG A 1122 15.45 -35.33 -1.16
C ARG A 1122 14.68 -35.89 -2.34
N PHE A 1123 14.36 -37.17 -2.29
CA PHE A 1123 13.47 -37.84 -3.24
C PHE A 1123 12.51 -38.77 -2.49
N GLY A 1124 11.22 -38.73 -2.81
CA GLY A 1124 10.22 -39.47 -2.03
C GLY A 1124 8.79 -39.36 -2.53
N TYR A 1125 7.85 -39.74 -1.66
CA TYR A 1125 6.42 -39.81 -1.97
C TYR A 1125 5.57 -39.10 -0.89
N THR A 1126 4.53 -38.40 -1.35
CA THR A 1126 3.54 -37.68 -0.55
C THR A 1126 2.26 -38.48 -0.41
N ALA A 1127 1.84 -38.75 0.82
CA ALA A 1127 0.67 -39.54 1.18
C ALA A 1127 -0.18 -38.84 2.27
N GLY A 1128 -1.28 -39.50 2.68
CA GLY A 1128 -2.24 -38.98 3.65
C GLY A 1128 -3.27 -38.01 3.02
N PRO A 1129 -4.39 -37.70 3.73
CA PRO A 1129 -5.44 -36.81 3.24
C PRO A 1129 -5.05 -35.32 3.36
N LYS A 1130 -5.93 -34.37 3.03
CA LYS A 1130 -5.61 -32.92 3.10
C LYS A 1130 -5.41 -32.43 4.55
N GLU A 1131 -6.03 -33.12 5.51
CA GLU A 1131 -6.03 -32.82 6.94
C GLU A 1131 -4.73 -33.25 7.63
N LEU A 1132 -4.02 -34.23 7.05
CA LEU A 1132 -2.72 -34.73 7.52
C LEU A 1132 -1.91 -35.24 6.31
N ARG A 1133 -0.98 -34.42 5.83
CA ARG A 1133 -0.04 -34.78 4.77
C ARG A 1133 1.26 -35.31 5.35
N LEU A 1134 1.72 -36.40 4.78
CA LEU A 1134 2.94 -37.11 5.15
C LEU A 1134 3.84 -37.24 3.92
N GLN A 1135 5.13 -37.00 4.08
CA GLN A 1135 6.13 -37.32 3.06
C GLN A 1135 7.18 -38.28 3.64
N LEU A 1136 7.44 -39.35 2.89
CA LEU A 1136 8.51 -40.32 3.15
C LEU A 1136 9.56 -40.16 2.05
N TYR A 1137 10.83 -40.00 2.41
CA TYR A 1137 11.90 -39.70 1.46
C TYR A 1137 13.25 -40.31 1.82
N GLY A 1138 14.06 -40.57 0.81
CA GLY A 1138 15.51 -40.64 0.96
C GLY A 1138 16.10 -39.23 0.98
N ALA A 1139 17.10 -39.00 1.83
CA ALA A 1139 17.86 -37.76 1.92
C ALA A 1139 19.35 -38.02 1.67
N ALA A 1140 20.00 -37.10 0.97
CA ALA A 1140 21.45 -37.05 0.80
C ALA A 1140 21.91 -35.60 0.99
N ASN A 1141 22.85 -35.37 1.91
CA ASN A 1141 23.43 -34.05 2.17
C ASN A 1141 24.95 -34.09 2.04
N LEU A 1142 25.54 -32.99 1.62
CA LEU A 1142 26.98 -32.78 1.52
C LEU A 1142 27.33 -31.41 2.09
N THR A 1143 28.31 -31.35 2.98
CA THR A 1143 28.89 -30.09 3.49
C THR A 1143 30.40 -30.11 3.25
N LEU A 1144 30.93 -28.99 2.77
CA LEU A 1144 32.35 -28.74 2.52
C LEU A 1144 32.69 -27.30 2.95
N ASP A 1145 33.97 -27.02 3.21
CA ASP A 1145 34.50 -25.68 3.43
C ASP A 1145 35.80 -25.45 2.64
N ASP A 1146 36.33 -24.22 2.65
CA ASP A 1146 37.65 -23.92 2.08
C ASP A 1146 38.77 -24.20 3.10
N GLN A 1147 38.50 -23.93 4.38
CA GLN A 1147 39.48 -24.05 5.48
C GLN A 1147 39.78 -25.49 5.92
N ARG A 1148 39.18 -26.50 5.27
CA ARG A 1148 39.30 -27.94 5.51
C ARG A 1148 38.98 -28.37 6.95
N GLN A 1149 38.06 -27.69 7.63
CA GLN A 1149 37.74 -28.01 9.02
C GLN A 1149 36.91 -29.30 9.09
N TYR A 1150 37.32 -30.26 9.93
CA TYR A 1150 36.69 -31.59 9.99
C TYR A 1150 35.17 -31.51 10.20
N TRP A 1151 34.69 -30.57 11.02
CA TRP A 1151 33.28 -30.45 11.37
C TRP A 1151 32.41 -29.95 10.20
N ALA A 1152 33.00 -29.22 9.25
CA ALA A 1152 32.36 -28.67 8.07
C ALA A 1152 32.50 -29.56 6.82
N ASN A 1153 33.34 -30.60 6.85
CA ASN A 1153 33.56 -31.53 5.73
C ASN A 1153 32.94 -32.91 5.99
N PHE A 1154 31.71 -33.12 5.56
CA PHE A 1154 31.03 -34.41 5.69
C PHE A 1154 29.99 -34.68 4.60
N GLY A 1155 29.88 -35.95 4.20
CA GLY A 1155 28.77 -36.47 3.41
C GLY A 1155 27.88 -37.35 4.28
N GLU A 1156 26.56 -37.28 4.09
CA GLU A 1156 25.60 -38.07 4.86
C GLU A 1156 24.35 -38.43 4.02
N GLY A 1157 23.73 -39.56 4.35
CA GLY A 1157 22.50 -39.99 3.69
C GLY A 1157 21.68 -40.91 4.57
N GLY A 1158 20.40 -41.07 4.25
CA GLY A 1158 19.49 -41.89 5.02
C GLY A 1158 18.03 -41.69 4.64
N LEU A 1159 17.14 -42.01 5.58
CA LEU A 1159 15.69 -41.91 5.40
C LEU A 1159 15.12 -40.80 6.27
N GLY A 1160 14.15 -40.08 5.73
CA GLY A 1160 13.45 -39.01 6.42
C GLY A 1160 11.95 -39.07 6.23
N ILE A 1161 11.25 -38.45 7.17
CA ILE A 1161 9.81 -38.27 7.19
C ILE A 1161 9.50 -36.81 7.55
N ARG A 1162 8.58 -36.17 6.83
CA ARG A 1162 8.10 -34.83 7.19
C ARG A 1162 6.59 -34.73 7.06
N PHE A 1163 5.94 -34.04 8.00
CA PHE A 1163 4.47 -33.98 8.05
C PHE A 1163 3.93 -32.62 8.44
N THR A 1164 2.70 -32.36 8.00
CA THR A 1164 1.92 -31.18 8.34
C THR A 1164 0.43 -31.53 8.35
N GLY A 1165 -0.37 -30.80 9.11
CA GLY A 1165 -1.81 -31.04 9.19
C GLY A 1165 -2.63 -29.76 9.29
N SER A 1166 -3.95 -29.88 9.21
CA SER A 1166 -4.90 -28.76 9.33
C SER A 1166 -4.87 -28.10 10.70
N PHE A 1167 -4.42 -28.81 11.73
CA PHE A 1167 -4.18 -28.32 13.09
C PHE A 1167 -2.88 -27.51 13.25
N LEU A 1168 -2.04 -27.42 12.20
CA LEU A 1168 -0.80 -26.63 12.20
C LEU A 1168 -0.92 -25.40 11.28
N PRO A 1169 -0.23 -24.29 11.58
CA PRO A 1169 -0.16 -23.13 10.69
C PRO A 1169 0.23 -23.50 9.25
N PRO A 1170 -0.28 -22.80 8.21
CA PRO A 1170 -0.10 -23.19 6.80
C PRO A 1170 1.35 -23.30 6.28
N SER A 1171 2.32 -22.82 7.05
CA SER A 1171 3.75 -22.79 6.72
C SER A 1171 4.61 -23.45 7.80
N MET A 1172 4.01 -24.36 8.59
CA MET A 1172 4.66 -25.15 9.63
C MET A 1172 4.69 -26.64 9.25
N TYR A 1173 5.82 -27.33 9.50
CA TYR A 1173 5.93 -28.79 9.38
C TYR A 1173 7.03 -29.35 10.29
N PHE A 1174 6.88 -30.61 10.70
CA PHE A 1174 7.91 -31.34 11.44
C PHE A 1174 8.73 -32.21 10.50
N THR A 1175 10.02 -32.38 10.80
CA THR A 1175 10.96 -33.28 10.12
C THR A 1175 11.55 -34.28 11.12
N PHE A 1176 11.71 -35.53 10.72
CA PHE A 1176 12.51 -36.52 11.43
C PHE A 1176 13.39 -37.25 10.41
N GLU A 1177 14.70 -37.25 10.60
CA GLU A 1177 15.68 -37.83 9.66
C GLU A 1177 16.63 -38.76 10.40
N GLY A 1178 16.76 -40.01 9.92
CA GLY A 1178 17.73 -41.00 10.40
C GLY A 1178 18.86 -41.14 9.40
N LEU A 1179 20.03 -40.59 9.73
CA LEU A 1179 21.14 -40.38 8.81
C LEU A 1179 22.39 -41.16 9.24
N ARG A 1180 23.13 -41.65 8.24
CA ARG A 1180 24.48 -42.21 8.35
C ARG A 1180 25.43 -41.27 7.62
N GLY A 1181 26.53 -40.87 8.25
CA GLY A 1181 27.48 -39.93 7.65
C GLY A 1181 28.94 -40.24 7.91
N VAL A 1182 29.79 -39.64 7.09
CA VAL A 1182 31.24 -39.79 7.06
C VAL A 1182 31.91 -38.42 6.99
N TYR A 1183 32.92 -38.20 7.83
CA TYR A 1183 33.78 -37.03 7.77
C TYR A 1183 34.77 -37.20 6.61
N LEU A 1184 34.80 -36.22 5.71
CA LEU A 1184 35.65 -36.23 4.51
C LEU A 1184 37.07 -35.73 4.83
N VAL A 1185 37.20 -34.84 5.82
CA VAL A 1185 38.49 -34.50 6.45
C VAL A 1185 38.50 -35.09 7.87
N ASN A 1186 39.58 -35.79 8.22
CA ASN A 1186 39.76 -36.39 9.55
C ASN A 1186 41.02 -35.89 10.28
N GLU A 1187 41.79 -35.01 9.66
CA GLU A 1187 42.86 -34.28 10.33
C GLU A 1187 42.26 -33.38 11.42
N GLY A 1188 42.82 -33.43 12.64
CA GLY A 1188 42.27 -32.72 13.80
C GLY A 1188 40.90 -33.20 14.31
N ASN A 1189 40.30 -34.26 13.76
CA ASN A 1189 38.97 -34.75 14.15
C ASN A 1189 39.03 -35.47 15.52
N PRO A 1190 38.38 -34.97 16.59
CA PRO A 1190 38.35 -35.63 17.91
C PRO A 1190 37.29 -36.75 17.98
N ARG A 1191 36.70 -37.15 16.84
CA ARG A 1191 35.61 -38.13 16.75
C ARG A 1191 35.96 -39.23 15.74
N ARG A 1192 35.13 -40.28 15.72
CA ARG A 1192 35.27 -41.37 14.74
C ARG A 1192 34.94 -40.85 13.32
N PRO A 1193 35.62 -41.34 12.26
CA PRO A 1193 35.36 -40.91 10.88
C PRO A 1193 33.92 -41.14 10.38
N ASN A 1194 33.18 -42.07 11.00
CA ASN A 1194 31.78 -42.35 10.68
C ASN A 1194 30.89 -42.04 11.89
N PHE A 1195 29.70 -41.48 11.63
CA PHE A 1195 28.69 -41.14 12.64
C PHE A 1195 27.28 -41.59 12.23
N ASN A 1196 26.41 -41.75 13.23
CA ASN A 1196 24.96 -41.83 13.05
C ASN A 1196 24.36 -40.52 13.60
N ASP A 1197 23.32 -40.00 12.96
CA ASP A 1197 22.62 -38.81 13.40
C ASP A 1197 21.10 -39.00 13.26
N PHE A 1198 20.38 -38.93 14.36
CA PHE A 1198 18.93 -38.78 14.35
C PHE A 1198 18.60 -37.31 14.57
N ARG A 1199 17.86 -36.73 13.63
CA ARG A 1199 17.41 -35.34 13.70
C ARG A 1199 15.91 -35.26 13.88
N ALA A 1200 15.48 -34.35 14.74
CA ALA A 1200 14.09 -33.96 14.91
C ALA A 1200 14.01 -32.43 14.76
N GLY A 1201 13.30 -31.95 13.74
CA GLY A 1201 13.21 -30.53 13.39
C GLY A 1201 11.78 -30.04 13.29
N LEU A 1202 11.62 -28.72 13.47
CA LEU A 1202 10.39 -27.99 13.26
C LEU A 1202 10.69 -26.82 12.34
N TRP A 1203 10.12 -26.83 11.13
CA TRP A 1203 10.13 -25.66 10.25
C TRP A 1203 8.91 -24.80 10.53
N TYR A 1204 9.11 -23.50 10.65
CA TYR A 1204 8.03 -22.51 10.58
C TYR A 1204 8.49 -21.28 9.80
N ALA A 1205 7.66 -20.84 8.85
CA ALA A 1205 7.86 -19.59 8.13
C ALA A 1205 6.56 -18.77 8.06
N PHE A 1206 6.67 -17.49 7.74
CA PHE A 1206 5.59 -16.69 7.17
C PHE A 1206 6.14 -15.64 6.21
N THR A 1207 5.30 -15.21 5.28
CA THR A 1207 5.55 -14.02 4.45
C THR A 1207 4.36 -13.08 4.58
N ARG A 1208 4.60 -11.77 4.55
CA ARG A 1208 3.59 -10.71 4.41
C ARG A 1208 3.97 -9.77 3.29
#